data_AF-A0A2S9T1G4-F1
#
_entry.id   AF-A0A2S9T1G4-F1
#
_cell.length_a   1.000
_cell.length_b   1.000
_cell.length_c   1.000
_cell.angle_alpha   90.00
_cell.angle_beta   90.00
_cell.angle_gamma   90.00
#
_symmetry.space_group_name_H-M   'P 1'
#
loop_
_entity.id
_entity.type
_entity.pdbx_description
1 polymer ?
#
loop_
_entity_poly.entity_id
_entity_poly.type
_entity_poly.pdbx_seq_one_letter_code
_entity_poly.pdbx_strand_id
1 'polypeptide(L)'
;MKIVIDLQSLQTQSRFRGIGRYSLALTKAIIKNKKNHEIVIALSNLFPDTIEKIKEEFKELLPKQNIKIWDAISPTKECEEENKPNRKTSQLLREMFLSNLKPDIILISSLFEGYIDDAVLSIQEYKTKIPTATILYDLIPFISPQKYLSHKPTSLWYYNKIDILKKSNSLLSISNSAKKEAIDYLNFNENSITNISTAVDTTIFKKTEVPSSFKEKYNITKPFLMHTSAYEPRKNFIELIKAFAQIKKEVREKYHLVFVCKLSPEQEIELYDIAKQNNLSKDELILTGFIPDEDLVLFYSSCHLFVFPSQHEGFGLPVLEAMCCGAAVIGSNTSSIPEVIDLKEALFDPFNIESISNKIYEALTNQEFYEKLLENSKIQSAKFSWDKSAKIAIEALEKTVLKSTNDLKQLQNQTKKKLAYFSPLPPQKSGISEYSKELLPYLSDYYDITLIVEQKECENLYKDIKFEIQSPNWYKENKNIFDRVLFHFGNSTLHLYMMEAIKEKNAVVVLHDFFLSGVYAHEELNSNKNNFWSNELYNSHGYKALQKRFSEQTDENTLLEFPCNFDILKNATGVIVHSSYSKKLFEDFYEKSNRQIWTHIPLLREEVSKNIEIFKQKDDFIISSFGFLDNSKQNHILLEAFISSKLSKIKECKLIFVGESSNPQYLKELKVKIKKHSLEDRVTITGWTDNQTFSNYLATTNIAVQLRTKSRGETSAAVLDCMNYAIPTITNANGSFAELDKNSVFMLEDNYTLKDLEIALETLYYDENQRENLSKNAKKEIQTKHNPKICAKQYFEAIENSYKNSTIDKNIVIQNLSSLENLPKNDSDLFAISQAINYNFPDQLEQKQLLIDISTICKNDLKTGIERVVRAYLMEILKNPPKNYRVEPVYLNFEDNIWEYKYAREFTSKLLNIPNHILYDEKIDVSKDDIFFCPDFNRDAIIEASKTDIFEDYQNKGVSINFEVYDLLPISNPEFFPPENKEPHLEWIKTICKYSNNIICISKDVEQKLKELILNEKIKTKQNQKISSVHLGADINSSAPTFGFPENKKEIMEKLSSKPTFLIVSTIEPRKGHIQTIQSFEELWKTDDINLVIVGKEGWKGLEDEKRRTIPQIINKIKSHKELNKRLFWLENISDEFLEEIYKISTALIAPSQAEGFGLPLIEAAQSNIPIIARDIKVFQEVAKEFAYYFNDDDNPKTISEAIKNWLELYKADKHPKSHNMPWLTWEQSTKILLDKILIP
;
A
#
# COMPACT_ATOMS: atom_id res chain seq x y z
N MET A 1 -14.21 22.22 -3.77
CA MET A 1 -13.09 22.32 -2.83
C MET A 1 -12.98 21.03 -2.04
N LYS A 2 -11.77 20.63 -1.62
CA LYS A 2 -11.52 19.55 -0.69
C LYS A 2 -11.36 20.11 0.73
N ILE A 3 -12.21 19.65 1.65
CA ILE A 3 -12.22 20.04 3.06
C ILE A 3 -11.74 18.84 3.87
N VAL A 4 -10.61 18.99 4.56
CA VAL A 4 -10.13 17.98 5.51
C VAL A 4 -10.56 18.37 6.91
N ILE A 5 -11.28 17.49 7.61
CA ILE A 5 -11.72 17.70 8.99
C ILE A 5 -10.85 16.82 9.90
N ASP A 6 -10.04 17.44 10.76
CA ASP A 6 -9.33 16.75 11.83
C ASP A 6 -10.28 16.51 13.00
N LEU A 7 -10.57 15.23 13.22
CA LEU A 7 -11.63 14.76 14.10
C LEU A 7 -11.13 14.02 15.33
N GLN A 8 -9.90 14.32 15.78
CA GLN A 8 -9.34 13.76 17.02
C GLN A 8 -10.21 14.01 18.26
N SER A 9 -11.09 15.02 18.27
CA SER A 9 -12.07 15.23 19.35
C SER A 9 -13.05 14.06 19.58
N LEU A 10 -13.21 13.16 18.60
CA LEU A 10 -13.95 11.91 18.76
C LEU A 10 -13.08 10.73 19.24
N GLN A 11 -11.77 10.91 19.24
CA GLN A 11 -10.80 9.91 19.67
C GLN A 11 -10.37 10.12 21.12
N THR A 12 -10.39 11.37 21.62
CA THR A 12 -10.03 11.72 23.01
C THR A 12 -11.17 11.49 24.01
N GLN A 13 -10.95 11.86 25.27
CA GLN A 13 -11.99 11.89 26.31
C GLN A 13 -13.16 12.84 25.97
N SER A 14 -12.94 13.81 25.07
CA SER A 14 -13.98 14.72 24.59
C SER A 14 -15.16 14.00 23.93
N ARG A 15 -14.98 12.77 23.42
CA ARG A 15 -16.03 11.94 22.82
C ARG A 15 -17.20 11.64 23.77
N PHE A 16 -16.95 11.67 25.08
CA PHE A 16 -17.97 11.44 26.11
C PHE A 16 -18.58 12.75 26.65
N ARG A 17 -18.21 13.90 26.10
CA ARG A 17 -18.63 15.24 26.54
C ARG A 17 -19.29 16.01 25.39
N GLY A 18 -19.74 17.23 25.69
CA GLY A 18 -20.42 18.11 24.72
C GLY A 18 -19.59 18.39 23.46
N ILE A 19 -18.26 18.55 23.58
CA ILE A 19 -17.36 18.79 22.45
C ILE A 19 -17.43 17.64 21.44
N GLY A 20 -17.33 16.38 21.89
CA GLY A 20 -17.44 15.21 21.00
C GLY A 20 -18.80 15.12 20.31
N ARG A 21 -19.90 15.30 21.06
CA ARG A 21 -21.26 15.32 20.49
C ARG A 21 -21.40 16.41 19.41
N TYR A 22 -20.90 17.61 19.70
CA TYR A 22 -20.87 18.75 18.77
C TYR A 22 -20.08 18.41 17.50
N SER A 23 -18.84 17.94 17.65
CA SER A 23 -17.95 17.61 16.53
C SER A 23 -18.55 16.54 15.63
N LEU A 24 -19.16 15.50 16.21
CA LEU A 24 -19.84 14.44 15.46
C LEU A 24 -21.03 15.00 14.67
N ALA A 25 -21.93 15.73 15.35
CA ALA A 25 -23.17 16.22 14.75
C ALA A 25 -22.90 17.28 13.66
N LEU A 26 -22.01 18.23 13.91
CA LEU A 26 -21.61 19.22 12.91
C LEU A 26 -20.94 18.55 11.70
N THR A 27 -20.04 17.60 11.93
CA THR A 27 -19.35 16.89 10.83
C THR A 27 -20.36 16.11 9.98
N LYS A 28 -21.29 15.38 10.60
CA LYS A 28 -22.38 14.69 9.89
C LYS A 28 -23.21 15.68 9.06
N ALA A 29 -23.54 16.84 9.61
CA ALA A 29 -24.30 17.87 8.89
C ALA A 29 -23.51 18.54 7.76
N ILE A 30 -22.21 18.79 7.93
CA ILE A 30 -21.32 19.27 6.85
C ILE A 30 -21.31 18.25 5.70
N ILE A 31 -21.17 16.96 6.00
CA ILE A 31 -21.17 15.90 4.97
C ILE A 31 -22.52 15.86 4.24
N LYS A 32 -23.64 15.98 4.96
CA LYS A 32 -24.99 16.04 4.35
C LYS A 32 -25.17 17.28 3.46
N ASN A 33 -24.54 18.40 3.81
CA ASN A 33 -24.64 19.68 3.09
C ASN A 33 -23.46 19.95 2.14
N LYS A 34 -22.58 18.97 1.88
CA LYS A 34 -21.32 19.15 1.16
C LYS A 34 -21.45 19.59 -0.31
N LYS A 35 -22.62 19.43 -0.95
CA LYS A 35 -22.81 19.71 -2.39
C LYS A 35 -21.69 19.09 -3.24
N ASN A 36 -20.88 19.91 -3.92
CA ASN A 36 -19.76 19.50 -4.78
C ASN A 36 -18.40 19.48 -4.04
N HIS A 37 -18.37 19.70 -2.72
CA HIS A 37 -17.15 19.61 -1.93
C HIS A 37 -16.78 18.15 -1.65
N GLU A 38 -15.49 17.86 -1.75
CA GLU A 38 -14.93 16.61 -1.28
C GLU A 38 -14.65 16.76 0.22
N ILE A 39 -15.26 15.91 1.05
CA ILE A 39 -15.01 15.89 2.50
C ILE A 39 -14.11 14.71 2.82
N VAL A 40 -13.06 14.96 3.58
CA VAL A 40 -12.12 13.95 4.09
C VAL A 40 -12.04 14.08 5.61
N ILE A 41 -12.18 12.97 6.33
CA ILE A 41 -11.97 12.94 7.78
C ILE A 41 -10.56 12.41 8.03
N ALA A 42 -9.78 13.10 8.87
CA ALA A 42 -8.48 12.63 9.34
C ALA A 42 -8.57 12.14 10.79
N LEU A 43 -8.06 10.94 11.04
CA LEU A 43 -8.00 10.29 12.36
C LEU A 43 -6.56 9.85 12.67
N SER A 44 -6.19 9.87 13.95
CA SER A 44 -4.89 9.41 14.44
C SER A 44 -4.89 7.91 14.77
N ASN A 45 -3.84 7.21 14.38
CA ASN A 45 -3.58 5.81 14.76
C ASN A 45 -3.05 5.67 16.19
N LEU A 46 -2.82 6.77 16.91
CA LEU A 46 -2.53 6.76 18.35
C LEU A 46 -3.74 6.36 19.21
N PHE A 47 -4.92 6.20 18.59
CA PHE A 47 -6.16 5.75 19.24
C PHE A 47 -6.84 4.64 18.44
N PRO A 48 -6.20 3.47 18.24
CA PRO A 48 -6.66 2.44 17.30
C PRO A 48 -8.08 1.94 17.63
N ASP A 49 -8.39 1.78 18.93
CA ASP A 49 -9.70 1.32 19.44
C ASP A 49 -10.90 2.21 19.06
N THR A 50 -10.64 3.44 18.62
CA THR A 50 -11.67 4.42 18.25
C THR A 50 -12.01 4.39 16.77
N ILE A 51 -11.09 3.92 15.92
CA ILE A 51 -11.15 4.10 14.47
C ILE A 51 -12.35 3.40 13.87
N GLU A 52 -12.56 2.11 14.18
CA GLU A 52 -13.68 1.34 13.59
C GLU A 52 -15.05 1.85 14.05
N LYS A 53 -15.15 2.30 15.30
CA LYS A 53 -16.38 2.93 15.81
C LYS A 53 -16.71 4.21 15.04
N ILE A 54 -15.70 5.06 14.81
CA ILE A 54 -15.88 6.29 14.04
C ILE A 54 -16.21 5.97 12.57
N LYS A 55 -15.56 4.97 11.95
CA LYS A 55 -15.90 4.55 10.58
C LYS A 55 -17.36 4.11 10.47
N GLU A 56 -17.87 3.35 11.45
CA GLU A 56 -19.26 2.91 11.46
C GLU A 56 -20.23 4.10 11.57
N GLU A 57 -19.91 5.11 12.40
CA GLU A 57 -20.70 6.34 12.53
C GLU A 57 -20.88 7.12 11.21
N PHE A 58 -19.94 6.99 10.26
CA PHE A 58 -19.94 7.70 8.98
C PHE A 58 -20.23 6.82 7.76
N LYS A 59 -20.41 5.50 7.95
CA LYS A 59 -20.50 4.50 6.88
C LYS A 59 -21.57 4.80 5.82
N GLU A 60 -22.71 5.35 6.23
CA GLU A 60 -23.81 5.72 5.32
C GLU A 60 -23.64 7.10 4.66
N LEU A 61 -22.75 7.94 5.20
CA LEU A 61 -22.61 9.35 4.77
C LEU A 61 -21.34 9.59 3.95
N LEU A 62 -20.30 8.80 4.18
CA LEU A 62 -18.97 9.03 3.63
C LEU A 62 -18.31 7.69 3.20
N PRO A 63 -17.79 7.59 1.97
CA PRO A 63 -17.04 6.41 1.54
C PRO A 63 -15.85 6.12 2.47
N LYS A 64 -15.56 4.85 2.75
CA LYS A 64 -14.43 4.44 3.63
C LYS A 64 -13.10 5.07 3.20
N GLN A 65 -12.86 5.22 1.90
CA GLN A 65 -11.64 5.82 1.36
C GLN A 65 -11.44 7.31 1.69
N ASN A 66 -12.50 8.01 2.11
CA ASN A 66 -12.48 9.41 2.53
C ASN A 66 -12.24 9.57 4.04
N ILE A 67 -12.07 8.47 4.79
CA ILE A 67 -11.59 8.48 6.17
C ILE A 67 -10.12 8.06 6.11
N LYS A 68 -9.23 9.00 6.39
CA LYS A 68 -7.78 8.85 6.31
C LYS A 68 -7.20 8.73 7.72
N ILE A 69 -6.40 7.69 7.92
CA ILE A 69 -5.71 7.44 9.18
C ILE A 69 -4.25 7.83 8.98
N TRP A 70 -3.67 8.46 9.99
CA TRP A 70 -2.25 8.80 10.03
C TRP A 70 -1.63 8.30 11.31
N ASP A 71 -0.35 7.96 11.26
CA ASP A 71 0.40 7.38 12.37
C ASP A 71 1.45 8.34 12.92
N ALA A 72 1.90 8.11 14.15
CA ALA A 72 2.88 8.98 14.81
C ALA A 72 3.62 8.23 15.93
N ILE A 73 4.57 8.91 16.55
CA ILE A 73 5.23 8.41 17.77
C ILE A 73 4.45 8.82 19.01
N SER A 74 4.29 7.89 19.95
CA SER A 74 3.71 8.04 21.29
C SER A 74 4.71 7.65 22.39
N PRO A 75 4.53 8.05 23.66
CA PRO A 75 3.48 8.95 24.18
C PRO A 75 3.72 10.42 23.80
N THR A 76 2.65 11.20 23.71
CA THR A 76 2.68 12.64 23.37
C THR A 76 1.97 13.55 24.37
N LYS A 77 1.21 13.00 25.33
CA LYS A 77 0.50 13.76 26.37
C LYS A 77 1.37 14.85 27.01
N GLU A 78 0.81 16.05 27.15
CA GLU A 78 1.56 17.25 27.55
C GLU A 78 1.69 17.43 29.07
N CYS A 79 0.95 16.67 29.88
CA CYS A 79 1.15 16.65 31.33
C CYS A 79 2.50 16.07 31.77
N GLU A 80 3.20 15.37 30.87
CA GLU A 80 4.53 14.78 31.07
C GLU A 80 5.53 15.49 30.14
N GLU A 81 6.49 16.22 30.73
CA GLU A 81 7.42 17.07 29.96
C GLU A 81 8.42 16.22 29.14
N GLU A 82 8.75 15.00 29.58
CA GLU A 82 9.60 14.07 28.83
C GLU A 82 9.06 13.73 27.43
N ASN A 83 7.75 13.85 27.21
CA ASN A 83 7.10 13.53 25.94
C ASN A 83 7.24 14.64 24.89
N LYS A 84 7.90 15.75 25.22
CA LYS A 84 8.03 16.92 24.32
C LYS A 84 8.69 16.61 22.96
N PRO A 85 9.80 15.84 22.87
CA PRO A 85 10.37 15.40 21.60
C PRO A 85 9.37 14.64 20.71
N ASN A 86 8.66 13.67 21.30
CA ASN A 86 7.66 12.86 20.61
C ASN A 86 6.49 13.73 20.13
N ARG A 87 5.96 14.59 21.00
CA ARG A 87 4.88 15.53 20.66
C ARG A 87 5.26 16.46 19.51
N LYS A 88 6.47 17.04 19.51
CA LYS A 88 6.94 17.92 18.43
C LYS A 88 7.13 17.18 17.11
N THR A 89 7.69 15.98 17.16
CA THR A 89 7.84 15.09 16.00
C THR A 89 6.48 14.72 15.41
N SER A 90 5.53 14.29 16.24
CA SER A 90 4.18 13.93 15.82
C SER A 90 3.37 15.12 15.29
N GLN A 91 3.55 16.33 15.84
CA GLN A 91 2.93 17.57 15.32
C GLN A 91 3.36 17.85 13.87
N LEU A 92 4.66 17.72 13.59
CA LEU A 92 5.20 17.92 12.25
C LEU A 92 4.73 16.83 11.27
N LEU A 93 4.78 15.54 11.68
CA LEU A 93 4.26 14.42 10.90
C LEU A 93 2.78 14.62 10.54
N ARG A 94 1.95 15.02 11.51
CA ARG A 94 0.54 15.31 11.30
C ARG A 94 0.33 16.40 10.25
N GLU A 95 0.97 17.56 10.40
CA GLU A 95 0.76 18.67 9.46
C GLU A 95 1.26 18.35 8.05
N MET A 96 2.36 17.59 7.93
CA MET A 96 2.86 17.10 6.64
C MET A 96 1.88 16.09 6.02
N PHE A 97 1.34 15.16 6.81
CA PHE A 97 0.32 14.22 6.33
C PHE A 97 -0.94 14.95 5.84
N LEU A 98 -1.48 15.88 6.64
CA LEU A 98 -2.66 16.66 6.26
C LEU A 98 -2.41 17.48 5.00
N SER A 99 -1.21 18.06 4.86
CA SER A 99 -0.81 18.77 3.63
C SER A 99 -0.73 17.84 2.42
N ASN A 100 -0.29 16.60 2.62
CA ASN A 100 -0.18 15.59 1.56
C ASN A 100 -1.55 15.15 0.99
N LEU A 101 -2.63 15.33 1.75
CA LEU A 101 -4.01 15.13 1.26
C LEU A 101 -4.45 16.20 0.25
N LYS A 102 -3.65 17.27 0.07
CA LYS A 102 -3.92 18.46 -0.75
C LYS A 102 -5.30 19.09 -0.47
N PRO A 103 -5.62 19.42 0.80
CA PRO A 103 -6.84 20.16 1.11
C PRO A 103 -6.80 21.58 0.55
N ASP A 104 -7.97 22.11 0.18
CA ASP A 104 -8.13 23.54 0.01
C ASP A 104 -8.20 24.24 1.38
N ILE A 105 -8.70 23.55 2.41
CA ILE A 105 -8.77 24.03 3.81
C ILE A 105 -8.80 22.86 4.79
N ILE A 106 -8.21 23.08 5.97
CA ILE A 106 -8.26 22.15 7.11
C ILE A 106 -9.18 22.74 8.19
N LEU A 107 -10.13 21.94 8.68
CA LEU A 107 -10.97 22.26 9.84
C LEU A 107 -10.53 21.43 11.05
N ILE A 108 -10.08 22.09 12.11
CA ILE A 108 -9.77 21.46 13.40
C ILE A 108 -11.01 21.55 14.29
N SER A 109 -11.59 20.39 14.61
CA SER A 109 -12.83 20.29 15.38
C SER A 109 -12.70 20.74 16.85
N SER A 110 -11.57 20.45 17.50
CA SER A 110 -11.24 20.92 18.85
C SER A 110 -9.73 21.06 18.93
N LEU A 111 -9.20 22.26 19.25
CA LEU A 111 -7.76 22.48 19.37
C LEU A 111 -7.21 22.16 20.77
N PHE A 112 -8.06 22.23 21.80
CA PHE A 112 -7.72 22.10 23.21
C PHE A 112 -7.76 20.64 23.69
N GLU A 113 -7.05 19.77 22.96
CA GLU A 113 -6.86 18.35 23.26
C GLU A 113 -5.36 18.07 23.55
N GLY A 114 -5.03 16.91 24.13
CA GLY A 114 -3.64 16.45 24.27
C GLY A 114 -2.95 16.72 25.62
N TYR A 115 -3.67 17.23 26.64
CA TYR A 115 -3.05 17.44 27.95
C TYR A 115 -2.81 16.11 28.69
N ILE A 116 -3.81 15.23 28.74
CA ILE A 116 -3.75 13.93 29.44
C ILE A 116 -3.73 12.71 28.50
N ASP A 117 -3.92 12.94 27.20
CA ASP A 117 -4.00 11.92 26.17
C ASP A 117 -3.04 12.24 25.02
N ASP A 118 -2.90 11.30 24.09
CA ASP A 118 -1.95 11.39 22.98
C ASP A 118 -2.50 12.14 21.75
N ALA A 119 -3.46 13.06 21.96
CA ALA A 119 -3.92 13.89 20.86
C ALA A 119 -2.86 14.91 20.47
N VAL A 120 -2.58 14.97 19.18
CA VAL A 120 -1.51 15.79 18.61
C VAL A 120 -2.15 16.85 17.75
N LEU A 121 -2.13 18.10 18.21
CA LEU A 121 -2.70 19.23 17.47
C LEU A 121 -1.78 20.44 17.50
N SER A 122 -1.61 21.02 16.33
CA SER A 122 -0.80 22.20 16.05
C SER A 122 -1.29 22.90 14.79
N ILE A 123 -0.81 24.14 14.59
CA ILE A 123 -1.03 24.96 13.40
C ILE A 123 0.30 25.63 13.06
N GLN A 124 0.77 25.47 11.82
CA GLN A 124 2.01 26.06 11.27
C GLN A 124 3.30 25.55 11.94
N GLU A 125 3.36 24.29 12.34
CA GLU A 125 4.65 23.61 12.60
C GLU A 125 5.32 23.21 11.27
N TYR A 126 4.53 22.93 10.23
CA TYR A 126 5.00 22.80 8.85
C TYR A 126 4.70 24.07 8.05
N LYS A 127 5.67 24.55 7.25
CA LYS A 127 5.47 25.71 6.37
C LYS A 127 4.56 25.34 5.18
N THR A 128 3.25 25.45 5.40
CA THR A 128 2.22 25.25 4.38
C THR A 128 1.44 26.54 4.10
N LYS A 129 0.90 26.64 2.88
CA LYS A 129 0.01 27.73 2.44
C LYS A 129 -1.47 27.38 2.61
N ILE A 130 -1.78 26.18 3.09
CA ILE A 130 -3.14 25.71 3.24
C ILE A 130 -3.78 26.44 4.43
N PRO A 131 -4.93 27.12 4.24
CA PRO A 131 -5.61 27.78 5.34
C PRO A 131 -6.16 26.77 6.35
N THR A 132 -6.16 27.17 7.62
CA THR A 132 -6.73 26.39 8.73
C THR A 132 -7.86 27.16 9.41
N ALA A 133 -8.98 26.49 9.61
CA ALA A 133 -10.10 26.95 10.42
C ALA A 133 -10.20 26.14 11.71
N THR A 134 -10.57 26.78 12.81
CA THR A 134 -10.72 26.12 14.12
C THR A 134 -12.08 26.47 14.73
N ILE A 135 -12.74 25.49 15.35
CA ILE A 135 -13.97 25.73 16.10
C ILE A 135 -13.62 26.35 17.45
N LEU A 136 -14.25 27.49 17.77
CA LEU A 136 -14.11 28.19 19.04
C LEU A 136 -15.36 27.96 19.89
N TYR A 137 -15.19 27.19 20.96
CA TYR A 137 -16.25 26.90 21.92
C TYR A 137 -16.43 28.04 22.93
N ASP A 138 -15.37 28.37 23.69
CA ASP A 138 -15.34 29.49 24.64
C ASP A 138 -13.88 29.84 25.01
N LEU A 139 -13.70 30.96 25.71
CA LEU A 139 -12.43 31.35 26.33
C LEU A 139 -12.53 31.46 27.86
N ILE A 140 -13.45 30.71 28.49
CA ILE A 140 -13.73 30.84 29.94
C ILE A 140 -12.45 30.64 30.79
N PRO A 141 -11.60 29.61 30.56
CA PRO A 141 -10.37 29.46 31.32
C PRO A 141 -9.37 30.61 31.11
N PHE A 142 -9.34 31.21 29.92
CA PHE A 142 -8.46 32.36 29.60
C PHE A 142 -8.93 33.63 30.30
N ILE A 143 -10.24 33.85 30.39
CA ILE A 143 -10.85 35.05 30.99
C ILE A 143 -10.81 34.98 32.52
N SER A 144 -10.94 33.78 33.10
CA SER A 144 -10.91 33.54 34.55
C SER A 144 -9.76 32.61 34.97
N PRO A 145 -8.49 32.97 34.71
CA PRO A 145 -7.36 32.08 34.93
C PRO A 145 -7.16 31.70 36.40
N GLN A 146 -7.50 32.60 37.32
CA GLN A 146 -7.42 32.34 38.76
C GLN A 146 -8.36 31.21 39.22
N LYS A 147 -9.49 31.01 38.52
CA LYS A 147 -10.49 29.97 38.84
C LYS A 147 -10.17 28.63 38.17
N TYR A 148 -9.69 28.66 36.93
CA TYR A 148 -9.59 27.44 36.09
C TYR A 148 -8.15 27.00 35.78
N LEU A 149 -7.17 27.90 35.88
CA LEU A 149 -5.77 27.68 35.50
C LEU A 149 -4.82 27.86 36.70
N SER A 150 -5.26 27.43 37.90
CA SER A 150 -4.49 27.53 39.15
C SER A 150 -3.30 26.56 39.20
N HIS A 151 -3.37 25.44 38.47
CA HIS A 151 -2.29 24.46 38.35
C HIS A 151 -1.32 24.85 37.21
N LYS A 152 -0.04 25.07 37.55
CA LYS A 152 0.96 25.67 36.64
C LYS A 152 1.21 24.87 35.33
N PRO A 153 1.38 23.54 35.33
CA PRO A 153 1.51 22.78 34.10
C PRO A 153 0.31 22.93 33.15
N THR A 154 -0.91 22.89 33.69
CA THR A 154 -2.15 23.04 32.91
C THR A 154 -2.31 24.45 32.35
N SER A 155 -1.87 25.47 33.09
CA SER A 155 -1.92 26.85 32.61
C SER A 155 -0.94 27.10 31.46
N LEU A 156 0.29 26.59 31.55
CA LEU A 156 1.27 26.68 30.45
C LEU A 156 0.77 25.99 29.18
N TRP A 157 0.24 24.76 29.31
CA TRP A 157 -0.39 24.04 28.20
C TRP A 157 -1.50 24.87 27.54
N TYR A 158 -2.42 25.40 28.36
CA TYR A 158 -3.56 26.15 27.85
C TYR A 158 -3.13 27.44 27.12
N TYR A 159 -2.15 28.18 27.66
CA TYR A 159 -1.62 29.38 26.99
C TYR A 159 -0.90 29.03 25.69
N ASN A 160 -0.14 27.93 25.64
CA ASN A 160 0.44 27.44 24.40
C ASN A 160 -0.64 27.15 23.34
N LYS A 161 -1.76 26.53 23.73
CA LYS A 161 -2.91 26.28 22.83
C LYS A 161 -3.57 27.57 22.36
N ILE A 162 -3.65 28.60 23.19
CA ILE A 162 -4.13 29.93 22.78
C ILE A 162 -3.21 30.54 21.73
N ASP A 163 -1.89 30.45 21.91
CA ASP A 163 -0.94 30.98 20.92
C ASP A 163 -0.98 30.20 19.60
N ILE A 164 -1.23 28.88 19.65
CA ILE A 164 -1.52 28.08 18.45
C ILE A 164 -2.85 28.51 17.82
N LEU A 165 -3.91 28.74 18.60
CA LEU A 165 -5.24 29.16 18.10
C LEU A 165 -5.14 30.45 17.29
N LYS A 166 -4.37 31.43 17.77
CA LYS A 166 -4.12 32.72 17.10
C LYS A 166 -3.49 32.57 15.70
N LYS A 167 -2.84 31.45 15.40
CA LYS A 167 -2.28 31.15 14.06
C LYS A 167 -3.33 30.70 13.04
N SER A 168 -4.56 30.39 13.47
CA SER A 168 -5.66 30.00 12.56
C SER A 168 -6.00 31.12 11.58
N ASN A 169 -6.36 30.80 10.34
CA ASN A 169 -6.80 31.80 9.35
C ASN A 169 -8.23 32.28 9.61
N SER A 170 -9.07 31.41 10.16
CA SER A 170 -10.44 31.73 10.56
C SER A 170 -10.90 30.94 11.78
N LEU A 171 -11.85 31.51 12.53
CA LEU A 171 -12.51 30.84 13.65
C LEU A 171 -13.99 30.64 13.35
N LEU A 172 -14.50 29.46 13.69
CA LEU A 172 -15.93 29.15 13.68
C LEU A 172 -16.43 29.17 15.12
N SER A 173 -17.00 30.29 15.56
CA SER A 173 -17.51 30.41 16.92
C SER A 173 -18.88 29.77 17.06
N ILE A 174 -19.16 29.16 18.21
CA ILE A 174 -20.48 28.56 18.47
C ILE A 174 -21.53 29.57 18.94
N SER A 175 -21.12 30.80 19.25
CA SER A 175 -21.98 31.91 19.70
C SER A 175 -21.41 33.27 19.30
N ASN A 176 -22.23 34.32 19.41
CA ASN A 176 -21.74 35.70 19.29
C ASN A 176 -20.93 36.10 20.54
N SER A 177 -21.26 35.56 21.71
CA SER A 177 -20.44 35.72 22.93
C SER A 177 -19.00 35.24 22.69
N ALA A 178 -18.82 33.99 22.23
CA ALA A 178 -17.49 33.43 21.95
C ALA A 178 -16.76 34.20 20.83
N LYS A 179 -17.49 34.66 19.80
CA LYS A 179 -16.93 35.56 18.77
C LYS A 179 -16.36 36.83 19.41
N LYS A 180 -17.14 37.49 20.27
CA LYS A 180 -16.74 38.71 20.95
C LYS A 180 -15.54 38.47 21.86
N GLU A 181 -15.52 37.36 22.59
CA GLU A 181 -14.39 37.00 23.45
C GLU A 181 -13.08 36.86 22.65
N ALA A 182 -13.10 36.24 21.47
CA ALA A 182 -11.91 36.16 20.64
C ALA A 182 -11.44 37.53 20.11
N ILE A 183 -12.37 38.45 19.85
CA ILE A 183 -12.02 39.83 19.45
C ILE A 183 -11.40 40.56 20.65
N ASP A 184 -12.10 40.58 21.78
CA ASP A 184 -11.75 41.39 22.94
C ASP A 184 -10.50 40.89 23.67
N TYR A 185 -10.31 39.56 23.78
CA TYR A 185 -9.23 38.96 24.57
C TYR A 185 -8.06 38.44 23.74
N LEU A 186 -8.29 38.06 22.48
CA LEU A 186 -7.22 37.53 21.61
C LEU A 186 -6.82 38.48 20.48
N ASN A 187 -7.49 39.64 20.33
CA ASN A 187 -7.32 40.58 19.21
C ASN A 187 -7.46 39.91 17.84
N PHE A 188 -8.34 38.90 17.74
CA PHE A 188 -8.54 38.17 16.51
C PHE A 188 -9.38 39.02 15.52
N ASN A 189 -9.03 39.00 14.24
CA ASN A 189 -9.70 39.85 13.24
C ASN A 189 -11.17 39.44 13.07
N GLU A 190 -12.10 40.38 13.30
CA GLU A 190 -13.54 40.12 13.21
C GLU A 190 -13.96 39.50 11.87
N ASN A 191 -13.38 39.94 10.75
CA ASN A 191 -13.73 39.44 9.42
C ASN A 191 -13.32 37.98 9.18
N SER A 192 -12.49 37.43 10.06
CA SER A 192 -12.02 36.05 10.08
C SER A 192 -12.78 35.18 11.10
N ILE A 193 -13.79 35.71 11.80
CA ILE A 193 -14.59 34.94 12.77
C ILE A 193 -16.03 34.86 12.27
N THR A 194 -16.55 33.65 12.13
CA THR A 194 -17.95 33.41 11.76
C THR A 194 -18.66 32.68 12.89
N ASN A 195 -19.78 33.23 13.36
CA ASN A 195 -20.66 32.53 14.27
C ASN A 195 -21.47 31.49 13.49
N ILE A 196 -21.13 30.22 13.68
CA ILE A 196 -21.82 29.09 13.08
C ILE A 196 -22.95 28.56 13.96
N SER A 197 -23.11 29.11 15.17
CA SER A 197 -24.06 28.65 16.18
C SER A 197 -23.83 27.16 16.55
N THR A 198 -24.83 26.55 17.18
CA THR A 198 -24.92 25.12 17.43
C THR A 198 -26.36 24.66 17.28
N ALA A 199 -26.59 23.36 17.44
CA ALA A 199 -27.93 22.83 17.59
C ALA A 199 -27.98 21.69 18.61
N VAL A 200 -29.20 21.27 18.90
CA VAL A 200 -29.51 20.08 19.70
C VAL A 200 -29.84 18.94 18.76
N ASP A 201 -29.55 17.70 19.17
CA ASP A 201 -30.05 16.52 18.49
C ASP A 201 -31.55 16.35 18.74
N THR A 202 -32.36 16.86 17.82
CA THR A 202 -33.83 16.83 17.90
C THR A 202 -34.41 15.43 17.69
N THR A 203 -33.59 14.43 17.36
CA THR A 203 -34.03 13.02 17.36
C THR A 203 -34.16 12.49 18.80
N ILE A 204 -33.32 13.00 19.71
CA ILE A 204 -33.29 12.67 21.13
C ILE A 204 -34.13 13.68 21.92
N PHE A 205 -33.76 14.96 21.85
CA PHE A 205 -34.38 16.03 22.64
C PHE A 205 -35.55 16.66 21.90
N LYS A 206 -36.73 16.09 22.11
CA LYS A 206 -38.01 16.59 21.61
C LYS A 206 -39.09 16.35 22.65
N LYS A 207 -40.14 17.17 22.60
CA LYS A 207 -41.30 17.01 23.49
C LYS A 207 -41.84 15.58 23.40
N THR A 208 -41.84 14.89 24.54
CA THR A 208 -42.21 13.47 24.64
C THR A 208 -43.29 13.29 25.71
N GLU A 209 -44.18 12.31 25.52
CA GLU A 209 -45.18 11.96 26.53
C GLU A 209 -44.49 11.40 27.78
N VAL A 210 -44.86 11.92 28.95
CA VAL A 210 -44.21 11.57 30.22
C VAL A 210 -45.04 10.49 30.93
N PRO A 211 -44.50 9.27 31.12
CA PRO A 211 -45.19 8.20 31.84
C PRO A 211 -45.50 8.58 33.29
N SER A 212 -46.62 8.13 33.84
CA SER A 212 -46.98 8.37 35.24
C SER A 212 -45.93 7.85 36.23
N SER A 213 -45.29 6.72 35.91
CA SER A 213 -44.23 6.10 36.72
C SER A 213 -42.93 6.91 36.80
N PHE A 214 -42.67 7.83 35.86
CA PHE A 214 -41.47 8.66 35.86
C PHE A 214 -41.38 9.55 37.10
N LYS A 215 -42.51 10.17 37.49
CA LYS A 215 -42.57 11.06 38.65
C LYS A 215 -42.36 10.30 39.97
N GLU A 216 -42.87 9.07 40.06
CA GLU A 216 -42.68 8.19 41.22
C GLU A 216 -41.21 7.78 41.37
N LYS A 217 -40.53 7.46 40.26
CA LYS A 217 -39.10 7.05 40.24
C LYS A 217 -38.17 8.08 40.89
N TYR A 218 -38.48 9.38 40.76
CA TYR A 218 -37.64 10.49 41.24
C TYR A 218 -38.24 11.27 42.41
N ASN A 219 -39.31 10.77 43.04
CA ASN A 219 -40.01 11.43 44.15
C ASN A 219 -40.55 12.84 43.80
N ILE A 220 -40.98 13.05 42.55
CA ILE A 220 -41.50 14.33 42.08
C ILE A 220 -43.02 14.35 42.24
N THR A 221 -43.51 14.88 43.36
CA THR A 221 -44.94 14.92 43.69
C THR A 221 -45.65 16.22 43.30
N LYS A 222 -44.89 17.25 42.89
CA LYS A 222 -45.39 18.58 42.52
C LYS A 222 -44.88 19.00 41.13
N PRO A 223 -45.50 19.98 40.46
CA PRO A 223 -44.85 20.70 39.36
C PRO A 223 -43.48 21.23 39.82
N PHE A 224 -42.50 21.31 38.93
CA PHE A 224 -41.14 21.59 39.36
C PHE A 224 -40.39 22.56 38.46
N LEU A 225 -39.51 23.33 39.09
CA LEU A 225 -38.49 24.13 38.44
C LEU A 225 -37.26 23.24 38.25
N MET A 226 -36.62 23.34 37.10
CA MET A 226 -35.48 22.48 36.78
C MET A 226 -34.24 23.30 36.43
N HIS A 227 -33.10 22.85 36.93
CA HIS A 227 -31.79 23.24 36.46
C HIS A 227 -30.94 22.01 36.16
N THR A 228 -30.20 22.02 35.04
CA THR A 228 -29.21 20.99 34.72
C THR A 228 -27.94 21.60 34.16
N SER A 229 -26.81 21.25 34.78
CA SER A 229 -25.45 21.55 34.34
C SER A 229 -24.45 20.76 35.20
N ALA A 230 -23.16 20.80 34.86
CA ALA A 230 -22.13 20.29 35.76
C ALA A 230 -22.02 21.19 37.02
N TYR A 231 -21.78 20.61 38.20
CA TYR A 231 -21.64 21.40 39.43
C TYR A 231 -20.34 22.21 39.44
N GLU A 232 -20.44 23.48 39.05
CA GLU A 232 -19.32 24.45 39.01
C GLU A 232 -19.77 25.80 39.58
N PRO A 233 -18.88 26.59 40.20
CA PRO A 233 -19.24 27.88 40.80
C PRO A 233 -19.96 28.85 39.85
N ARG A 234 -19.58 28.88 38.57
CA ARG A 234 -20.21 29.75 37.56
C ARG A 234 -21.66 29.36 37.23
N LYS A 235 -22.13 28.18 37.61
CA LYS A 235 -23.48 27.68 37.28
C LYS A 235 -24.53 28.10 38.30
N ASN A 236 -24.13 28.79 39.37
CA ASN A 236 -25.03 29.45 40.33
C ASN A 236 -26.05 28.52 41.02
N PHE A 237 -25.66 27.28 41.34
CA PHE A 237 -26.51 26.36 42.11
C PHE A 237 -26.91 26.95 43.46
N ILE A 238 -25.95 27.56 44.16
CA ILE A 238 -26.14 28.16 45.49
C ILE A 238 -27.06 29.38 45.40
N GLU A 239 -26.79 30.26 44.45
CA GLU A 239 -27.56 31.48 44.21
C GLU A 239 -29.01 31.17 43.81
N LEU A 240 -29.22 30.10 43.03
CA LEU A 240 -30.55 29.65 42.65
C LEU A 240 -31.35 29.10 43.85
N ILE A 241 -30.71 28.34 44.76
CA ILE A 241 -31.35 27.91 46.01
C ILE A 241 -31.78 29.13 46.83
N LYS A 242 -30.87 30.11 47.01
CA LYS A 242 -31.16 31.34 47.75
C LYS A 242 -32.29 32.16 47.11
N ALA A 243 -32.30 32.25 45.77
CA ALA A 243 -33.34 32.95 45.03
C ALA A 243 -34.71 32.27 45.19
N PHE A 244 -34.76 30.94 45.06
CA PHE A 244 -35.99 30.18 45.27
C PHE A 244 -36.53 30.32 46.70
N ALA A 245 -35.63 30.37 47.70
CA ALA A 245 -35.99 30.58 49.10
C ALA A 245 -36.61 31.96 49.38
N GLN A 246 -36.26 33.00 48.61
CA GLN A 246 -36.81 34.35 48.77
C GLN A 246 -38.25 34.50 48.25
N ILE A 247 -38.74 33.55 47.47
CA ILE A 247 -40.12 33.55 46.98
C ILE A 247 -41.08 33.38 48.17
N LYS A 248 -42.22 34.08 48.13
CA LYS A 248 -43.28 33.95 49.14
C LYS A 248 -43.67 32.49 49.33
N LYS A 249 -43.76 32.07 50.59
CA LYS A 249 -43.95 30.68 50.99
C LYS A 249 -45.18 30.04 50.32
N GLU A 250 -46.28 30.79 50.20
CA GLU A 250 -47.54 30.34 49.60
C GLU A 250 -47.42 30.03 48.09
N VAL A 251 -46.41 30.60 47.42
CA VAL A 251 -46.12 30.32 46.01
C VAL A 251 -45.11 29.19 45.90
N ARG A 252 -43.99 29.24 46.63
CA ARG A 252 -42.92 28.25 46.49
C ARG A 252 -43.32 26.84 46.93
N GLU A 253 -44.16 26.69 47.96
CA GLU A 253 -44.58 25.37 48.48
C GLU A 253 -45.37 24.54 47.46
N LYS A 254 -45.87 25.16 46.39
CA LYS A 254 -46.57 24.50 45.27
C LYS A 254 -45.62 23.80 44.30
N TYR A 255 -44.32 24.08 44.37
CA TYR A 255 -43.34 23.60 43.40
C TYR A 255 -42.16 22.90 44.08
N HIS A 256 -41.49 22.00 43.35
CA HIS A 256 -40.15 21.52 43.72
C HIS A 256 -39.07 22.27 42.93
N LEU A 257 -37.92 22.52 43.54
CA LEU A 257 -36.70 22.88 42.83
C LEU A 257 -35.89 21.61 42.59
N VAL A 258 -35.65 21.27 41.32
CA VAL A 258 -35.01 20.01 40.92
C VAL A 258 -33.68 20.30 40.23
N PHE A 259 -32.60 19.75 40.78
CA PHE A 259 -31.29 19.76 40.14
C PHE A 259 -30.98 18.40 39.53
N VAL A 260 -30.87 18.41 38.20
CA VAL A 260 -30.53 17.23 37.40
C VAL A 260 -29.05 17.28 37.06
N CYS A 261 -28.22 16.73 37.93
CA CYS A 261 -26.77 16.70 37.71
C CYS A 261 -26.09 15.62 38.58
N LYS A 262 -24.93 15.13 38.11
CA LYS A 262 -24.08 14.26 38.91
C LYS A 262 -23.40 15.09 40.00
N LEU A 263 -23.63 14.71 41.26
CA LEU A 263 -23.02 15.31 42.44
C LEU A 263 -22.21 14.26 43.20
N SER A 264 -21.14 14.68 43.87
CA SER A 264 -20.52 13.87 44.92
C SER A 264 -21.35 13.92 46.21
N PRO A 265 -21.21 12.95 47.12
CA PRO A 265 -21.89 12.99 48.41
C PRO A 265 -21.65 14.29 49.20
N GLU A 266 -20.45 14.85 49.11
CA GLU A 266 -20.08 16.11 49.77
C GLU A 266 -20.84 17.30 49.17
N GLN A 267 -20.97 17.34 47.84
CA GLN A 267 -21.71 18.39 47.12
C GLN A 267 -23.21 18.31 47.40
N GLU A 268 -23.76 17.09 47.52
CA GLU A 268 -25.15 16.87 47.90
C GLU A 268 -25.43 17.40 49.31
N ILE A 269 -24.56 17.08 50.28
CA ILE A 269 -24.65 17.59 51.65
C ILE A 269 -24.58 19.12 51.67
N GLU A 270 -23.61 19.71 50.95
CA GLU A 270 -23.44 21.16 50.84
C GLU A 270 -24.74 21.84 50.38
N LEU A 271 -25.35 21.34 49.30
CA LEU A 271 -26.57 21.94 48.75
C LEU A 271 -27.77 21.81 49.68
N TYR A 272 -27.95 20.67 50.36
CA TYR A 272 -29.01 20.54 51.37
C TYR A 272 -28.77 21.43 52.59
N ASP A 273 -27.53 21.60 53.04
CA ASP A 273 -27.19 22.49 54.15
C ASP A 273 -27.48 23.95 53.79
N ILE A 274 -27.12 24.37 52.58
CA ILE A 274 -27.45 25.70 52.06
C ILE A 274 -28.97 25.88 51.98
N ALA A 275 -29.72 24.89 51.48
CA ALA A 275 -31.18 24.96 51.43
C ALA A 275 -31.79 25.12 52.83
N LYS A 276 -31.32 24.32 53.80
CA LYS A 276 -31.77 24.38 55.19
C LYS A 276 -31.47 25.74 55.84
N GLN A 277 -30.27 26.29 55.63
CA GLN A 277 -29.89 27.61 56.13
C GLN A 277 -30.77 28.74 55.58
N ASN A 278 -31.36 28.54 54.40
CA ASN A 278 -32.28 29.49 53.76
C ASN A 278 -33.77 29.15 54.00
N ASN A 279 -34.07 28.33 55.01
CA ASN A 279 -35.44 27.93 55.39
C ASN A 279 -36.21 27.17 54.29
N LEU A 280 -35.51 26.40 53.45
CA LEU A 280 -36.15 25.41 52.57
C LEU A 280 -36.18 24.04 53.27
N SER A 281 -37.34 23.39 53.21
CA SER A 281 -37.50 22.02 53.67
C SER A 281 -36.81 21.04 52.72
N LYS A 282 -36.46 19.84 53.22
CA LYS A 282 -35.83 18.79 52.40
C LYS A 282 -36.73 18.35 51.24
N ASP A 283 -38.04 18.52 51.36
CA ASP A 283 -39.02 18.17 50.33
C ASP A 283 -39.18 19.26 49.25
N GLU A 284 -38.60 20.45 49.43
CA GLU A 284 -38.64 21.54 48.43
C GLU A 284 -37.48 21.48 47.41
N LEU A 285 -36.35 20.84 47.75
CA LEU A 285 -35.17 20.67 46.89
C LEU A 285 -34.95 19.18 46.58
N ILE A 286 -34.99 18.80 45.31
CA ILE A 286 -34.69 17.44 44.85
C ILE A 286 -33.38 17.43 44.08
N LEU A 287 -32.44 16.60 44.54
CA LEU A 287 -31.16 16.34 43.87
C LEU A 287 -31.22 14.94 43.25
N THR A 288 -31.22 14.83 41.93
CA THR A 288 -31.52 13.54 41.25
C THR A 288 -30.29 12.67 41.01
N GLY A 289 -29.09 13.23 41.09
CA GLY A 289 -27.86 12.58 40.63
C GLY A 289 -27.77 12.51 39.10
N PHE A 290 -26.92 11.61 38.60
CA PHE A 290 -26.74 11.38 37.16
C PHE A 290 -28.01 10.79 36.53
N ILE A 291 -28.45 11.40 35.41
CA ILE A 291 -29.63 10.98 34.66
C ILE A 291 -29.22 10.64 33.22
N PRO A 292 -29.56 9.45 32.69
CA PRO A 292 -29.38 9.12 31.27
C PRO A 292 -30.19 10.04 30.35
N ASP A 293 -29.74 10.23 29.11
CA ASP A 293 -30.41 11.14 28.15
C ASP A 293 -31.91 10.80 27.96
N GLU A 294 -32.28 9.52 27.98
CA GLU A 294 -33.68 9.04 27.88
C GLU A 294 -34.59 9.63 28.96
N ASP A 295 -34.14 9.63 30.22
CA ASP A 295 -34.88 10.18 31.35
C ASP A 295 -34.75 11.72 31.37
N LEU A 296 -33.62 12.28 30.92
CA LEU A 296 -33.41 13.73 30.86
C LEU A 296 -34.43 14.42 29.94
N VAL A 297 -34.79 13.78 28.82
CA VAL A 297 -35.85 14.27 27.92
C VAL A 297 -37.21 14.33 28.64
N LEU A 298 -37.51 13.36 29.51
CA LEU A 298 -38.73 13.34 30.32
C LEU A 298 -38.73 14.44 31.38
N PHE A 299 -37.58 14.72 32.01
CA PHE A 299 -37.40 15.86 32.91
C PHE A 299 -37.70 17.18 32.18
N TYR A 300 -37.09 17.42 31.03
CA TYR A 300 -37.36 18.63 30.25
C TYR A 300 -38.82 18.71 29.77
N SER A 301 -39.42 17.58 29.34
CA SER A 301 -40.79 17.56 28.84
C SER A 301 -41.87 17.76 29.92
N SER A 302 -41.52 17.54 31.21
CA SER A 302 -42.44 17.68 32.35
C SER A 302 -42.14 18.84 33.29
N CYS A 303 -41.00 19.51 33.15
CA CYS A 303 -40.67 20.63 34.01
C CYS A 303 -41.62 21.79 33.75
N HIS A 304 -42.02 22.47 34.82
CA HIS A 304 -42.89 23.63 34.72
C HIS A 304 -42.11 24.84 34.20
N LEU A 305 -40.91 25.06 34.73
CA LEU A 305 -40.02 26.16 34.36
C LEU A 305 -38.57 25.68 34.40
N PHE A 306 -37.83 25.87 33.33
CA PHE A 306 -36.38 25.65 33.30
C PHE A 306 -35.65 26.95 33.63
N VAL A 307 -34.74 26.91 34.60
CA VAL A 307 -33.99 28.06 35.09
C VAL A 307 -32.50 27.83 34.85
N PHE A 308 -31.88 28.72 34.08
CA PHE A 308 -30.46 28.60 33.73
C PHE A 308 -29.66 29.83 34.20
N PRO A 309 -29.21 29.84 35.47
CA PRO A 309 -28.62 31.02 36.11
C PRO A 309 -27.10 31.14 35.90
N SER A 310 -26.52 30.43 34.93
CA SER A 310 -25.07 30.44 34.70
C SER A 310 -24.51 31.85 34.44
N GLN A 311 -23.41 32.19 35.09
CA GLN A 311 -22.72 33.48 34.95
C GLN A 311 -22.03 33.62 33.58
N HIS A 312 -21.52 32.52 33.01
CA HIS A 312 -20.77 32.51 31.76
C HIS A 312 -20.90 31.16 31.06
N GLU A 313 -21.32 31.14 29.79
CA GLU A 313 -21.33 29.96 28.91
C GLU A 313 -20.75 30.26 27.52
N GLY A 314 -20.17 29.23 26.89
CA GLY A 314 -19.87 29.25 25.46
C GLY A 314 -21.13 29.27 24.57
N PHE A 315 -22.18 28.53 24.93
CA PHE A 315 -23.49 28.58 24.25
C PHE A 315 -24.70 28.44 25.19
N GLY A 316 -24.72 27.39 26.01
CA GLY A 316 -25.87 27.06 26.86
C GLY A 316 -26.82 26.02 26.26
N LEU A 317 -26.28 24.88 25.79
CA LEU A 317 -27.08 23.77 25.21
C LEU A 317 -28.29 23.34 26.06
N PRO A 318 -28.22 23.25 27.41
CA PRO A 318 -29.38 22.88 28.22
C PRO A 318 -30.60 23.80 28.06
N VAL A 319 -30.38 25.09 27.79
CA VAL A 319 -31.46 26.05 27.51
C VAL A 319 -32.18 25.63 26.22
N LEU A 320 -31.43 25.33 25.17
CA LEU A 320 -31.98 24.93 23.89
C LEU A 320 -32.64 23.53 23.97
N GLU A 321 -32.04 22.59 24.70
CA GLU A 321 -32.63 21.27 24.97
C GLU A 321 -33.99 21.38 25.67
N ALA A 322 -34.08 22.21 26.71
CA ALA A 322 -35.33 22.49 27.42
C ALA A 322 -36.39 23.08 26.48
N MET A 323 -36.02 24.05 25.64
CA MET A 323 -36.92 24.64 24.66
C MET A 323 -37.41 23.63 23.62
N CYS A 324 -36.53 22.77 23.09
CA CYS A 324 -36.88 21.70 22.15
C CYS A 324 -37.86 20.68 22.75
N CYS A 325 -37.74 20.41 24.05
CA CYS A 325 -38.66 19.55 24.80
C CYS A 325 -39.96 20.27 25.22
N GLY A 326 -40.07 21.58 24.96
CA GLY A 326 -41.28 22.37 25.17
C GLY A 326 -41.44 22.97 26.57
N ALA A 327 -40.34 23.10 27.33
CA ALA A 327 -40.34 23.78 28.62
C ALA A 327 -40.40 25.30 28.46
N ALA A 328 -41.00 26.00 29.44
CA ALA A 328 -40.82 27.45 29.59
C ALA A 328 -39.42 27.72 30.15
N VAL A 329 -38.70 28.71 29.61
CA VAL A 329 -37.30 28.94 29.98
C VAL A 329 -37.04 30.39 30.38
N ILE A 330 -36.33 30.56 31.51
CA ILE A 330 -35.69 31.82 31.91
C ILE A 330 -34.20 31.61 32.16
N GLY A 331 -33.38 32.64 31.97
CA GLY A 331 -31.93 32.49 32.13
C GLY A 331 -31.19 33.80 32.35
N SER A 332 -29.88 33.69 32.52
CA SER A 332 -28.99 34.84 32.74
C SER A 332 -28.97 35.81 31.57
N ASN A 333 -28.77 37.10 31.86
CA ASN A 333 -28.58 38.17 30.87
C ASN A 333 -27.11 38.33 30.39
N THR A 334 -26.25 37.36 30.67
CA THR A 334 -24.81 37.40 30.38
C THR A 334 -24.36 36.33 29.38
N SER A 335 -23.21 36.56 28.74
CA SER A 335 -22.59 35.64 27.77
C SER A 335 -23.53 35.25 26.61
N SER A 336 -23.63 33.96 26.28
CA SER A 336 -24.42 33.41 25.17
C SER A 336 -25.89 33.12 25.50
N ILE A 337 -26.33 33.22 26.76
CA ILE A 337 -27.72 32.91 27.11
C ILE A 337 -28.75 33.88 26.48
N PRO A 338 -28.49 35.20 26.39
CA PRO A 338 -29.39 36.12 25.71
C PRO A 338 -29.65 35.78 24.23
N GLU A 339 -28.64 35.29 23.51
CA GLU A 339 -28.79 34.91 22.09
C GLU A 339 -29.51 33.56 21.90
N VAL A 340 -29.44 32.65 22.89
CA VAL A 340 -30.21 31.40 22.86
C VAL A 340 -31.67 31.65 23.21
N ILE A 341 -31.96 32.47 24.21
CA ILE A 341 -33.34 32.73 24.66
C ILE A 341 -34.08 33.72 23.74
N ASP A 342 -33.39 34.74 23.24
CA ASP A 342 -33.93 35.78 22.33
C ASP A 342 -35.23 36.46 22.81
N LEU A 343 -35.38 36.57 24.14
CA LEU A 343 -36.50 37.25 24.79
C LEU A 343 -35.98 38.00 26.02
N LYS A 344 -35.85 39.33 25.92
CA LYS A 344 -35.23 40.17 26.97
C LYS A 344 -35.93 40.05 28.32
N GLU A 345 -37.25 39.92 28.32
CA GLU A 345 -38.07 39.80 29.53
C GLU A 345 -37.89 38.45 30.24
N ALA A 346 -37.38 37.43 29.56
CA ALA A 346 -37.06 36.12 30.14
C ALA A 346 -35.67 36.09 30.81
N LEU A 347 -34.93 37.21 30.78
CA LEU A 347 -33.57 37.30 31.30
C LEU A 347 -33.52 37.93 32.71
N PHE A 348 -32.55 37.51 33.51
CA PHE A 348 -32.25 38.06 34.84
C PHE A 348 -30.74 38.27 35.04
N ASP A 349 -30.34 39.09 36.01
CA ASP A 349 -28.93 39.27 36.36
C ASP A 349 -28.45 38.09 37.25
N PRO A 350 -27.52 37.24 36.77
CA PRO A 350 -27.05 36.08 37.53
C PRO A 350 -26.22 36.43 38.77
N PHE A 351 -25.78 37.68 38.92
CA PHE A 351 -25.04 38.14 40.10
C PHE A 351 -25.96 38.74 41.17
N ASN A 352 -27.27 38.85 40.90
CA ASN A 352 -28.25 39.42 41.80
C ASN A 352 -29.36 38.41 42.13
N ILE A 353 -29.30 37.86 43.35
CA ILE A 353 -30.26 36.87 43.86
C ILE A 353 -31.71 37.39 43.79
N GLU A 354 -31.94 38.66 44.06
CA GLU A 354 -33.27 39.27 43.99
C GLU A 354 -33.79 39.31 42.54
N SER A 355 -32.89 39.55 41.57
CA SER A 355 -33.24 39.50 40.14
C SER A 355 -33.69 38.10 39.72
N ILE A 356 -32.96 37.06 40.15
CA ILE A 356 -33.32 35.66 39.90
C ILE A 356 -34.68 35.33 40.54
N SER A 357 -34.86 35.67 41.82
CA SER A 357 -36.08 35.42 42.60
C SER A 357 -37.30 36.09 41.97
N ASN A 358 -37.20 37.37 41.62
CA ASN A 358 -38.30 38.14 41.00
C ASN A 358 -38.69 37.55 39.64
N LYS A 359 -37.72 37.12 38.83
CA LYS A 359 -38.01 36.52 37.52
C LYS A 359 -38.68 35.15 37.64
N ILE A 360 -38.25 34.33 38.60
CA ILE A 360 -38.93 33.07 38.93
C ILE A 360 -40.35 33.37 39.43
N TYR A 361 -40.52 34.30 40.37
CA TYR A 361 -41.84 34.66 40.91
C TYR A 361 -42.81 35.11 39.82
N GLU A 362 -42.36 35.96 38.90
CA GLU A 362 -43.14 36.41 37.75
C GLU A 362 -43.57 35.22 36.87
N ALA A 363 -42.64 34.33 36.52
CA ALA A 363 -42.94 33.14 35.72
C ALA A 363 -43.92 32.17 36.39
N LEU A 364 -43.95 32.11 37.73
CA LEU A 364 -44.86 31.23 38.48
C LEU A 364 -46.23 31.85 38.80
N THR A 365 -46.38 33.17 38.70
CA THR A 365 -47.59 33.89 39.15
C THR A 365 -48.29 34.69 38.06
N ASN A 366 -47.60 35.01 36.95
CA ASN A 366 -48.16 35.69 35.81
C ASN A 366 -48.37 34.71 34.64
N GLN A 367 -49.62 34.31 34.43
CA GLN A 367 -50.00 33.34 33.39
C GLN A 367 -49.68 33.84 31.97
N GLU A 368 -49.89 35.13 31.68
CA GLU A 368 -49.60 35.72 30.37
C GLU A 368 -48.09 35.68 30.07
N PHE A 369 -47.27 35.98 31.08
CA PHE A 369 -45.81 35.88 30.94
C PHE A 369 -45.37 34.43 30.74
N TYR A 370 -45.92 33.47 31.48
CA TYR A 370 -45.61 32.06 31.32
C TYR A 370 -45.95 31.52 29.92
N GLU A 371 -47.13 31.86 29.39
CA GLU A 371 -47.54 31.51 28.02
C GLU A 371 -46.59 32.11 26.97
N LYS A 372 -46.15 33.36 27.18
CA LYS A 372 -45.14 34.01 26.34
C LYS A 372 -43.80 33.26 26.36
N LEU A 373 -43.37 32.72 27.51
CA LEU A 373 -42.15 31.90 27.60
C LEU A 373 -42.26 30.58 26.82
N LEU A 374 -43.42 29.93 26.89
CA LEU A 374 -43.70 28.69 26.15
C LEU A 374 -43.72 28.94 24.64
N GLU A 375 -44.41 30.00 24.19
CA GLU A 375 -44.44 30.41 22.79
C GLU A 375 -43.05 30.73 22.27
N ASN A 376 -42.27 31.51 23.04
CA ASN A 376 -40.89 31.84 22.70
C ASN A 376 -40.03 30.58 22.56
N SER A 377 -40.14 29.62 23.48
CA SER A 377 -39.37 28.37 23.44
C SER A 377 -39.64 27.58 22.15
N LYS A 378 -40.90 27.53 21.70
CA LYS A 378 -41.29 26.90 20.43
C LYS A 378 -40.72 27.63 19.21
N ILE A 379 -40.81 28.96 19.17
CA ILE A 379 -40.31 29.77 18.04
C ILE A 379 -38.79 29.71 17.97
N GLN A 380 -38.14 29.84 19.12
CA GLN A 380 -36.70 30.00 19.23
C GLN A 380 -35.95 28.70 18.97
N SER A 381 -36.40 27.57 19.55
CA SER A 381 -35.78 26.26 19.31
C SER A 381 -35.77 25.88 17.82
N ALA A 382 -36.80 26.25 17.06
CA ALA A 382 -36.89 26.00 15.63
C ALA A 382 -35.86 26.77 14.78
N LYS A 383 -35.21 27.82 15.32
CA LYS A 383 -34.18 28.60 14.60
C LYS A 383 -32.81 27.91 14.56
N PHE A 384 -32.60 26.87 15.38
CA PHE A 384 -31.34 26.14 15.51
C PHE A 384 -31.43 24.77 14.85
N SER A 385 -30.49 24.47 13.96
CA SER A 385 -30.35 23.14 13.37
C SER A 385 -28.92 22.92 12.91
N TRP A 386 -28.46 21.68 13.00
CA TRP A 386 -27.12 21.32 12.52
C TRP A 386 -26.96 21.59 11.03
N ASP A 387 -28.04 21.47 10.24
CA ASP A 387 -28.03 21.83 8.82
C ASP A 387 -27.75 23.31 8.59
N LYS A 388 -28.34 24.20 9.39
CA LYS A 388 -28.06 25.64 9.29
C LYS A 388 -26.62 25.96 9.70
N SER A 389 -26.16 25.39 10.82
CA SER A 389 -24.77 25.56 11.28
C SER A 389 -23.76 25.05 10.25
N ALA A 390 -24.01 23.89 9.65
CA ALA A 390 -23.17 23.32 8.61
C ALA A 390 -23.09 24.19 7.36
N LYS A 391 -24.21 24.76 6.90
CA LYS A 391 -24.23 25.68 5.74
C LYS A 391 -23.38 26.92 6.01
N ILE A 392 -23.56 27.55 7.17
CA ILE A 392 -22.79 28.74 7.56
C ILE A 392 -21.29 28.37 7.70
N ALA A 393 -20.98 27.20 8.26
CA ALA A 393 -19.61 26.71 8.36
C ALA A 393 -18.97 26.53 6.97
N ILE A 394 -19.66 25.89 6.02
CA ILE A 394 -19.17 25.72 4.65
C ILE A 394 -18.93 27.07 3.97
N GLU A 395 -19.86 28.02 4.08
CA GLU A 395 -19.72 29.38 3.53
C GLU A 395 -18.52 30.13 4.15
N ALA A 396 -18.29 29.96 5.45
CA ALA A 396 -17.13 30.53 6.14
C ALA A 396 -15.82 29.93 5.61
N LEU A 397 -15.78 28.61 5.42
CA LEU A 397 -14.61 27.91 4.85
C LEU A 397 -14.34 28.37 3.40
N GLU A 398 -15.38 28.50 2.57
CA GLU A 398 -15.29 29.06 1.21
C GLU A 398 -14.69 30.47 1.21
N LYS A 399 -15.19 31.35 2.09
CA LYS A 399 -14.68 32.73 2.23
C LYS A 399 -13.20 32.74 2.60
N THR A 400 -12.78 31.86 3.51
CA THR A 400 -11.36 31.75 3.93
C THR A 400 -10.47 31.32 2.76
N VAL A 401 -10.87 30.30 2.00
CA VAL A 401 -10.11 29.83 0.82
C VAL A 401 -9.98 30.92 -0.24
N LEU A 402 -11.07 31.64 -0.54
CA LEU A 402 -11.06 32.72 -1.52
C LEU A 402 -10.09 33.85 -1.14
N LYS A 403 -10.09 34.24 0.14
CA LYS A 403 -9.17 35.27 0.66
C LYS A 403 -7.71 34.83 0.50
N SER A 404 -7.37 33.62 0.98
CA SER A 404 -6.01 33.08 0.87
C SER A 404 -5.54 32.94 -0.58
N THR A 405 -6.42 32.57 -1.50
CA THR A 405 -6.08 32.44 -2.92
C THR A 405 -5.74 33.78 -3.57
N ASN A 406 -6.47 34.84 -3.22
CA ASN A 406 -6.22 36.19 -3.76
C ASN A 406 -4.89 36.77 -3.26
N ASP A 407 -4.59 36.58 -1.97
CA ASP A 407 -3.32 37.00 -1.36
C ASP A 407 -2.12 36.31 -2.06
N LEU A 408 -2.26 35.02 -2.40
CA LEU A 408 -1.23 34.27 -3.12
C LEU A 408 -1.03 34.72 -4.58
N LYS A 409 -2.10 35.07 -5.29
CA LYS A 409 -2.01 35.54 -6.69
C LYS A 409 -1.28 36.88 -6.80
N GLN A 410 -1.43 37.77 -5.81
CA GLN A 410 -0.70 39.05 -5.79
C GLN A 410 0.80 38.87 -5.55
N LEU A 411 1.22 37.85 -4.78
CA LEU A 411 2.62 37.56 -4.48
C LEU A 411 3.38 36.87 -5.64
N GLN A 412 2.70 36.14 -6.52
CA GLN A 412 3.35 35.32 -7.56
C GLN A 412 3.75 36.08 -8.85
N ASN A 413 3.31 37.33 -9.03
CA ASN A 413 3.46 38.06 -10.30
C ASN A 413 4.83 38.75 -10.52
N GLN A 414 5.90 38.44 -9.77
CA GLN A 414 7.11 39.28 -9.80
C GLN A 414 8.47 38.61 -10.11
N THR A 415 8.64 37.29 -10.19
CA THR A 415 9.96 36.69 -10.54
C THR A 415 9.85 35.32 -11.24
N LYS A 416 10.79 35.01 -12.15
CA LYS A 416 10.98 33.66 -12.69
C LYS A 416 11.38 32.70 -11.56
N LYS A 417 10.88 31.46 -11.60
CA LYS A 417 11.28 30.40 -10.66
C LYS A 417 12.70 29.91 -10.95
N LYS A 418 13.43 29.48 -9.92
CA LYS A 418 14.78 28.91 -10.06
C LYS A 418 14.72 27.42 -10.41
N LEU A 419 15.41 27.01 -11.47
CA LEU A 419 15.48 25.63 -11.96
C LEU A 419 16.93 25.11 -11.89
N ALA A 420 17.15 24.02 -11.16
CA ALA A 420 18.37 23.22 -11.27
C ALA A 420 18.23 22.25 -12.45
N TYR A 421 19.15 22.35 -13.41
CA TYR A 421 19.11 21.57 -14.66
C TYR A 421 20.31 20.62 -14.73
N PHE A 422 20.06 19.33 -14.60
CA PHE A 422 21.07 18.27 -14.64
C PHE A 422 21.09 17.62 -16.02
N SER A 423 22.19 17.79 -16.75
CA SER A 423 22.45 17.13 -18.02
C SER A 423 23.95 17.13 -18.32
N PRO A 424 24.52 16.13 -19.02
CA PRO A 424 25.78 16.36 -19.72
C PRO A 424 25.62 17.52 -20.70
N LEU A 425 26.69 18.29 -20.92
CA LEU A 425 26.72 19.42 -21.86
C LEU A 425 27.96 19.35 -22.77
N PRO A 426 27.96 20.02 -23.94
CA PRO A 426 29.16 20.10 -24.78
C PRO A 426 30.36 20.66 -23.99
N PRO A 427 31.58 20.09 -24.18
CA PRO A 427 32.01 19.25 -25.30
C PRO A 427 31.80 17.73 -25.11
N GLN A 428 31.05 17.29 -24.09
CA GLN A 428 30.74 15.86 -23.92
C GLN A 428 30.04 15.31 -25.16
N LYS A 429 30.54 14.19 -25.70
CA LYS A 429 30.03 13.57 -26.93
C LYS A 429 28.85 12.66 -26.62
N SER A 430 27.64 13.21 -26.57
CA SER A 430 26.39 12.47 -26.37
C SER A 430 25.24 13.13 -27.13
N GLY A 431 24.25 12.36 -27.56
CA GLY A 431 23.02 12.93 -28.14
C GLY A 431 22.27 13.81 -27.13
N ILE A 432 22.39 13.52 -25.84
CA ILE A 432 21.73 14.27 -24.76
C ILE A 432 22.40 15.62 -24.52
N SER A 433 23.73 15.74 -24.70
CA SER A 433 24.42 17.02 -24.53
C SER A 433 24.04 18.02 -25.61
N GLU A 434 23.95 17.59 -26.88
CA GLU A 434 23.43 18.45 -27.97
C GLU A 434 21.94 18.75 -27.78
N TYR A 435 21.13 17.78 -27.35
CA TYR A 435 19.71 18.00 -27.05
C TYR A 435 19.51 19.11 -26.01
N SER A 436 20.26 19.07 -24.91
CA SER A 436 20.19 20.06 -23.85
C SER A 436 20.63 21.44 -24.33
N LYS A 437 21.63 21.50 -25.23
CA LYS A 437 22.05 22.74 -25.89
C LYS A 437 20.93 23.35 -26.75
N GLU A 438 20.15 22.53 -27.43
CA GLU A 438 19.03 23.03 -28.24
C GLU A 438 17.83 23.50 -27.37
N LEU A 439 17.59 22.87 -26.21
CA LEU A 439 16.46 23.20 -25.32
C LEU A 439 16.66 24.46 -24.47
N LEU A 440 17.85 24.62 -23.89
CA LEU A 440 18.13 25.60 -22.83
C LEU A 440 17.78 27.06 -23.18
N PRO A 441 18.08 27.59 -24.38
CA PRO A 441 17.74 28.97 -24.74
C PRO A 441 16.25 29.25 -24.61
N TYR A 442 15.41 28.33 -25.08
CA TYR A 442 13.96 28.49 -25.08
C TYR A 442 13.36 28.22 -23.70
N LEU A 443 13.92 27.30 -22.92
CA LEU A 443 13.46 27.03 -21.56
C LEU A 443 13.79 28.20 -20.60
N SER A 444 14.86 28.94 -20.88
CA SER A 444 15.27 30.14 -20.11
C SER A 444 14.25 31.27 -20.18
N ASP A 445 13.32 31.26 -21.14
CA ASP A 445 12.18 32.19 -21.18
C ASP A 445 11.26 32.03 -19.96
N TYR A 446 11.20 30.83 -19.37
CA TYR A 446 10.28 30.47 -18.29
C TYR A 446 10.96 30.40 -16.90
N TYR A 447 12.24 30.06 -16.84
CA TYR A 447 12.98 29.83 -15.59
C TYR A 447 14.28 30.63 -15.50
N ASP A 448 14.72 30.89 -14.28
CA ASP A 448 16.11 31.25 -13.96
C ASP A 448 16.89 29.93 -13.76
N ILE A 449 17.82 29.62 -14.66
CA ILE A 449 18.40 28.26 -14.78
C ILE A 449 19.85 28.22 -14.28
N THR A 450 20.11 27.29 -13.35
CA THR A 450 21.47 26.89 -12.96
C THR A 450 21.74 25.49 -13.49
N LEU A 451 22.83 25.34 -14.25
CA LEU A 451 23.27 24.08 -14.84
C LEU A 451 24.12 23.30 -13.83
N ILE A 452 23.74 22.06 -13.54
CA ILE A 452 24.48 21.19 -12.61
C ILE A 452 25.20 20.09 -13.39
N VAL A 453 26.53 20.18 -13.45
CA VAL A 453 27.38 19.30 -14.26
C VAL A 453 28.61 18.84 -13.49
N GLU A 454 29.08 17.63 -13.77
CA GLU A 454 30.32 17.08 -13.19
C GLU A 454 31.58 17.50 -13.98
N GLN A 455 31.44 17.80 -15.27
CA GLN A 455 32.56 18.16 -16.13
C GLN A 455 33.24 19.47 -15.71
N LYS A 456 34.59 19.47 -15.75
CA LYS A 456 35.43 20.60 -15.30
C LYS A 456 35.39 21.81 -16.25
N GLU A 457 35.11 21.57 -17.52
CA GLU A 457 35.03 22.61 -18.56
C GLU A 457 33.70 22.44 -19.32
N CYS A 458 32.99 23.55 -19.51
CA CYS A 458 31.79 23.63 -20.34
C CYS A 458 32.06 24.67 -21.43
N GLU A 459 31.75 24.36 -22.68
CA GLU A 459 31.89 25.33 -23.76
C GLU A 459 30.98 26.53 -23.51
N ASN A 460 31.39 27.72 -23.98
CA ASN A 460 30.49 28.87 -24.01
C ASN A 460 29.45 28.63 -25.12
N LEU A 461 28.33 28.00 -24.76
CA LEU A 461 27.34 27.48 -25.71
C LEU A 461 26.60 28.57 -26.48
N TYR A 462 26.44 29.76 -25.90
CA TYR A 462 25.62 30.83 -26.47
C TYR A 462 26.32 32.18 -26.38
N LYS A 463 26.13 33.04 -27.40
CA LYS A 463 26.72 34.38 -27.43
C LYS A 463 26.04 35.36 -26.47
N ASP A 464 24.72 35.23 -26.31
CA ASP A 464 23.89 36.25 -25.66
C ASP A 464 23.22 35.78 -24.35
N ILE A 465 23.40 34.52 -23.95
CA ILE A 465 22.79 33.93 -22.74
C ILE A 465 23.89 33.32 -21.88
N LYS A 466 23.96 33.72 -20.61
CA LYS A 466 24.87 33.15 -19.61
C LYS A 466 24.08 32.38 -18.57
N PHE A 467 24.41 31.11 -18.40
CA PHE A 467 23.88 30.26 -17.35
C PHE A 467 24.89 30.15 -16.20
N GLU A 468 24.40 30.10 -14.97
CA GLU A 468 25.23 29.75 -13.83
C GLU A 468 25.54 28.24 -13.89
N ILE A 469 26.80 27.86 -13.69
CA ILE A 469 27.24 26.46 -13.73
C ILE A 469 27.78 26.09 -12.35
N GLN A 470 27.27 25.00 -11.79
CA GLN A 470 27.62 24.53 -10.46
C GLN A 470 27.87 23.02 -10.43
N SER A 471 28.58 22.55 -9.40
CA SER A 471 28.87 21.13 -9.20
C SER A 471 27.72 20.41 -8.47
N PRO A 472 27.62 19.07 -8.59
CA PRO A 472 26.67 18.28 -7.80
C PRO A 472 26.85 18.43 -6.28
N ASN A 473 28.10 18.57 -5.82
CA ASN A 473 28.40 18.82 -4.40
C ASN A 473 27.85 20.17 -3.93
N TRP A 474 28.04 21.22 -4.73
CA TRP A 474 27.47 22.53 -4.44
C TRP A 474 25.93 22.46 -4.40
N TYR A 475 25.31 21.72 -5.33
CA TYR A 475 23.85 21.54 -5.31
C TYR A 475 23.38 20.87 -4.02
N LYS A 476 24.10 19.86 -3.52
CA LYS A 476 23.72 19.18 -2.27
C LYS A 476 23.63 20.14 -1.08
N GLU A 477 24.55 21.10 -1.01
CA GLU A 477 24.57 22.15 0.02
C GLU A 477 23.53 23.26 -0.22
N ASN A 478 23.14 23.50 -1.47
CA ASN A 478 22.32 24.65 -1.87
C ASN A 478 20.94 24.29 -2.43
N LYS A 479 20.53 23.02 -2.40
CA LYS A 479 19.28 22.50 -3.02
C LYS A 479 18.00 23.24 -2.63
N ASN A 480 17.99 23.90 -1.48
CA ASN A 480 16.85 24.65 -0.96
C ASN A 480 16.58 25.97 -1.71
N ILE A 481 17.54 26.49 -2.50
CA ILE A 481 17.33 27.71 -3.29
C ILE A 481 16.48 27.47 -4.55
N PHE A 482 16.38 26.22 -5.00
CA PHE A 482 15.70 25.86 -6.24
C PHE A 482 14.22 25.60 -6.02
N ASP A 483 13.39 26.17 -6.89
CA ASP A 483 11.96 25.87 -6.94
C ASP A 483 11.68 24.57 -7.69
N ARG A 484 12.50 24.26 -8.70
CA ARG A 484 12.35 23.13 -9.61
C ARG A 484 13.69 22.43 -9.84
N VAL A 485 13.64 21.13 -10.12
CA VAL A 485 14.79 20.30 -10.46
C VAL A 485 14.41 19.41 -11.64
N LEU A 486 15.27 19.37 -12.66
CA LEU A 486 15.10 18.56 -13.86
C LEU A 486 16.36 17.72 -14.12
N PHE A 487 16.20 16.41 -14.25
CA PHE A 487 17.28 15.47 -14.58
C PHE A 487 17.10 14.87 -15.97
N HIS A 488 18.16 14.86 -16.78
CA HIS A 488 18.21 14.13 -18.04
C HIS A 488 19.02 12.84 -17.89
N PHE A 489 18.35 11.69 -17.94
CA PHE A 489 18.97 10.37 -17.85
C PHE A 489 19.01 9.66 -19.21
N GLY A 490 20.17 9.07 -19.50
CA GLY A 490 20.40 8.15 -20.62
C GLY A 490 21.34 7.03 -20.20
N ASN A 491 21.52 6.04 -21.06
CA ASN A 491 22.30 4.83 -20.76
C ASN A 491 23.81 5.02 -20.98
N SER A 492 24.42 5.95 -20.23
CA SER A 492 25.84 6.30 -20.34
C SER A 492 26.42 6.70 -18.98
N THR A 493 27.71 6.47 -18.79
CA THR A 493 28.45 6.82 -17.56
C THR A 493 28.43 8.32 -17.26
N LEU A 494 28.15 9.16 -18.26
CA LEU A 494 27.98 10.61 -18.10
C LEU A 494 26.82 11.00 -17.18
N HIS A 495 25.92 10.08 -16.83
CA HIS A 495 24.76 10.32 -15.97
C HIS A 495 24.94 9.82 -14.53
N LEU A 496 26.07 9.17 -14.19
CA LEU A 496 26.29 8.54 -12.88
C LEU A 496 26.17 9.52 -11.71
N TYR A 497 26.69 10.75 -11.86
CA TYR A 497 26.61 11.78 -10.81
C TYR A 497 25.18 12.20 -10.46
N MET A 498 24.22 11.97 -11.37
CA MET A 498 22.80 12.29 -11.17
C MET A 498 22.08 11.23 -10.33
N MET A 499 22.55 9.97 -10.36
CA MET A 499 21.88 8.84 -9.69
C MET A 499 21.83 8.99 -8.17
N GLU A 500 22.84 9.63 -7.57
CA GLU A 500 22.79 10.00 -6.14
C GLU A 500 22.05 11.33 -5.92
N ALA A 501 22.24 12.31 -6.81
CA ALA A 501 21.64 13.64 -6.65
C ALA A 501 20.11 13.65 -6.72
N ILE A 502 19.49 12.70 -7.45
CA ILE A 502 18.02 12.61 -7.55
C ILE A 502 17.36 12.30 -6.20
N LYS A 503 18.06 11.66 -5.27
CA LYS A 503 17.54 11.32 -3.92
C LYS A 503 17.42 12.56 -3.02
N GLU A 504 18.02 13.69 -3.39
CA GLU A 504 18.15 14.86 -2.52
C GLU A 504 16.89 15.74 -2.46
N LYS A 505 16.08 15.76 -3.52
CA LYS A 505 14.87 16.60 -3.65
C LYS A 505 13.96 16.10 -4.77
N ASN A 506 12.65 16.23 -4.57
CA ASN A 506 11.62 16.06 -5.61
C ASN A 506 12.06 16.68 -6.94
N ALA A 507 12.06 15.88 -8.00
CA ALA A 507 12.51 16.29 -9.32
C ALA A 507 11.68 15.67 -10.45
N VAL A 508 11.71 16.33 -11.60
CA VAL A 508 11.20 15.77 -12.86
C VAL A 508 12.35 15.08 -13.58
N VAL A 509 12.11 13.87 -14.09
CA VAL A 509 13.07 13.08 -14.85
C VAL A 509 12.69 13.11 -16.32
N VAL A 510 13.67 13.35 -17.18
CA VAL A 510 13.60 13.13 -18.62
C VAL A 510 14.34 11.84 -18.90
N LEU A 511 13.60 10.81 -19.31
CA LEU A 511 14.14 9.50 -19.60
C LEU A 511 14.33 9.37 -21.11
N HIS A 512 15.56 9.56 -21.57
CA HIS A 512 15.93 9.45 -22.99
C HIS A 512 16.01 8.00 -23.44
N ASP A 513 16.52 7.13 -22.56
CA ASP A 513 16.57 5.68 -22.75
C ASP A 513 15.80 4.99 -21.63
N PHE A 514 14.89 4.06 -21.96
CA PHE A 514 14.19 3.31 -20.92
C PHE A 514 15.12 2.30 -20.23
N PHE A 515 16.05 1.68 -20.96
CA PHE A 515 17.01 0.73 -20.38
C PHE A 515 18.29 1.45 -19.96
N LEU A 516 18.51 1.55 -18.65
CA LEU A 516 19.69 2.11 -17.99
C LEU A 516 20.64 1.04 -17.41
N SER A 517 20.33 -0.24 -17.62
CA SER A 517 21.14 -1.38 -17.15
C SER A 517 22.61 -1.31 -17.53
N GLY A 518 22.93 -0.75 -18.70
CA GLY A 518 24.30 -0.60 -19.19
C GLY A 518 25.15 0.31 -18.29
N VAL A 519 24.62 1.43 -17.83
CA VAL A 519 25.34 2.36 -16.94
C VAL A 519 25.52 1.77 -15.54
N TYR A 520 24.51 1.07 -15.00
CA TYR A 520 24.63 0.37 -13.71
C TYR A 520 25.70 -0.73 -13.76
N ALA A 521 25.65 -1.59 -14.77
CA ALA A 521 26.63 -2.67 -14.92
C ALA A 521 28.04 -2.15 -15.16
N HIS A 522 28.19 -1.11 -15.98
CA HIS A 522 29.49 -0.49 -16.20
C HIS A 522 30.12 -0.01 -14.88
N GLU A 523 29.33 0.65 -14.03
CA GLU A 523 29.80 1.13 -12.73
C GLU A 523 30.18 -0.04 -11.81
N GLU A 524 29.36 -1.09 -11.70
CA GLU A 524 29.70 -2.22 -10.84
C GLU A 524 30.93 -3.00 -11.34
N LEU A 525 31.09 -3.18 -12.65
CA LEU A 525 32.17 -3.98 -13.24
C LEU A 525 33.51 -3.24 -13.31
N ASN A 526 33.51 -1.90 -13.36
CA ASN A 526 34.72 -1.10 -13.60
C ASN A 526 35.09 -0.15 -12.45
N SER A 527 34.24 0.00 -11.43
CA SER A 527 34.48 0.86 -10.27
C SER A 527 34.51 0.06 -8.95
N ASN A 528 34.78 0.71 -7.82
CA ASN A 528 34.75 0.09 -6.49
C ASN A 528 33.32 0.00 -5.88
N LYS A 529 32.25 0.29 -6.64
CA LYS A 529 30.88 0.20 -6.14
C LYS A 529 30.32 -1.21 -6.29
N ASN A 530 30.69 -2.07 -5.34
CA ASN A 530 30.20 -3.44 -5.28
C ASN A 530 28.67 -3.49 -5.20
N ASN A 531 28.07 -4.46 -5.90
CA ASN A 531 26.63 -4.76 -5.91
C ASN A 531 25.70 -3.63 -6.42
N PHE A 532 26.21 -2.55 -7.01
CA PHE A 532 25.40 -1.42 -7.46
C PHE A 532 24.31 -1.80 -8.47
N TRP A 533 24.65 -2.60 -9.48
CA TRP A 533 23.72 -3.15 -10.46
C TRP A 533 22.93 -4.32 -9.89
N SER A 534 23.56 -5.18 -9.09
CA SER A 534 22.88 -6.31 -8.42
C SER A 534 21.69 -5.84 -7.58
N ASN A 535 21.88 -4.77 -6.79
CA ASN A 535 20.83 -4.21 -5.95
C ASN A 535 19.69 -3.63 -6.76
N GLU A 536 19.98 -2.90 -7.85
CA GLU A 536 18.93 -2.36 -8.74
C GLU A 536 18.16 -3.48 -9.46
N LEU A 537 18.84 -4.57 -9.88
CA LEU A 537 18.18 -5.75 -10.46
C LEU A 537 17.21 -6.39 -9.46
N TYR A 538 17.66 -6.59 -8.22
CA TYR A 538 16.82 -7.15 -7.16
C TYR A 538 15.65 -6.23 -6.81
N ASN A 539 15.91 -4.93 -6.65
CA ASN A 539 14.90 -3.93 -6.31
C ASN A 539 13.84 -3.77 -7.40
N SER A 540 14.21 -3.94 -8.67
CA SER A 540 13.30 -3.80 -9.82
C SER A 540 12.57 -5.09 -10.18
N HIS A 541 13.24 -6.23 -10.07
CA HIS A 541 12.85 -7.48 -10.74
C HIS A 541 13.03 -8.74 -9.87
N GLY A 542 13.48 -8.58 -8.62
CA GLY A 542 13.62 -9.66 -7.64
C GLY A 542 14.68 -10.71 -8.00
N TYR A 543 14.53 -11.89 -7.38
CA TYR A 543 15.49 -13.00 -7.51
C TYR A 543 15.67 -13.52 -8.93
N LYS A 544 14.64 -13.47 -9.78
CA LYS A 544 14.72 -13.95 -11.16
C LYS A 544 15.81 -13.24 -11.96
N ALA A 545 15.92 -11.91 -11.80
CA ALA A 545 16.93 -11.12 -12.49
C ALA A 545 18.34 -11.37 -11.95
N LEU A 546 18.48 -11.47 -10.63
CA LEU A 546 19.77 -11.82 -9.99
C LEU A 546 20.24 -13.22 -10.39
N GLN A 547 19.37 -14.22 -10.33
CA GLN A 547 19.71 -15.59 -10.70
C GLN A 547 20.16 -15.65 -12.16
N LYS A 548 19.47 -14.95 -13.06
CA LYS A 548 19.85 -14.91 -14.47
C LYS A 548 21.27 -14.37 -14.65
N ARG A 549 21.59 -13.25 -14.00
CA ARG A 549 22.93 -12.66 -14.02
C ARG A 549 24.02 -13.65 -13.61
N PHE A 550 23.83 -14.38 -12.51
CA PHE A 550 24.87 -15.28 -11.96
C PHE A 550 24.84 -16.71 -12.53
N SER A 551 23.82 -17.08 -13.30
CA SER A 551 23.75 -18.39 -13.97
C SER A 551 24.20 -18.37 -15.43
N GLU A 552 24.14 -17.22 -16.10
CA GLU A 552 24.62 -17.06 -17.47
C GLU A 552 26.14 -16.88 -17.55
N GLN A 553 26.74 -17.24 -18.69
CA GLN A 553 28.18 -17.07 -18.91
C GLN A 553 28.59 -15.61 -19.15
N THR A 554 27.66 -14.77 -19.61
CA THR A 554 27.89 -13.35 -19.90
C THR A 554 26.72 -12.49 -19.43
N ASP A 555 27.01 -11.27 -18.97
CA ASP A 555 26.02 -10.30 -18.50
C ASP A 555 25.13 -9.71 -19.63
N GLU A 556 25.49 -9.93 -20.91
CA GLU A 556 24.85 -9.28 -22.07
C GLU A 556 23.35 -9.55 -22.17
N ASN A 557 22.91 -10.79 -21.93
CA ASN A 557 21.50 -11.15 -21.99
C ASN A 557 20.70 -10.47 -20.85
N THR A 558 21.27 -10.44 -19.65
CA THR A 558 20.67 -9.77 -18.48
C THR A 558 20.53 -8.27 -18.74
N LEU A 559 21.54 -7.62 -19.33
CA LEU A 559 21.50 -6.20 -19.72
C LEU A 559 20.39 -5.88 -20.73
N LEU A 560 20.12 -6.79 -21.66
CA LEU A 560 19.12 -6.60 -22.71
C LEU A 560 17.68 -6.84 -22.23
N GLU A 561 17.49 -7.63 -21.18
CA GLU A 561 16.16 -8.00 -20.67
C GLU A 561 15.65 -7.06 -19.58
N PHE A 562 16.52 -6.59 -18.69
CA PHE A 562 16.12 -5.81 -17.52
C PHE A 562 16.50 -4.33 -17.65
N PRO A 563 15.56 -3.37 -17.52
CA PRO A 563 15.82 -1.96 -17.75
C PRO A 563 16.61 -1.23 -16.64
N CYS A 564 16.52 -1.63 -15.36
CA CYS A 564 17.23 -1.00 -14.23
C CYS A 564 17.04 0.53 -14.13
N ASN A 565 15.79 1.00 -14.15
CA ASN A 565 15.45 2.41 -13.98
C ASN A 565 14.53 2.67 -12.77
N PHE A 566 14.28 1.65 -11.94
CA PHE A 566 13.30 1.69 -10.87
C PHE A 566 13.69 2.68 -9.79
N ASP A 567 14.95 2.69 -9.33
CA ASP A 567 15.42 3.63 -8.30
C ASP A 567 15.29 5.10 -8.76
N ILE A 568 15.53 5.36 -10.05
CA ILE A 568 15.38 6.70 -10.63
C ILE A 568 13.89 7.09 -10.68
N LEU A 569 13.05 6.20 -11.20
CA LEU A 569 11.61 6.44 -11.32
C LEU A 569 10.95 6.56 -9.94
N LYS A 570 11.40 5.81 -8.94
CA LYS A 570 10.92 5.89 -7.56
C LYS A 570 11.10 7.28 -6.96
N ASN A 571 12.17 7.99 -7.32
CA ASN A 571 12.47 9.35 -6.85
C ASN A 571 11.94 10.45 -7.79
N ALA A 572 11.28 10.09 -8.90
CA ALA A 572 10.77 11.05 -9.87
C ALA A 572 9.33 11.47 -9.57
N THR A 573 9.13 12.77 -9.31
CA THR A 573 7.81 13.41 -9.17
C THR A 573 7.02 13.45 -10.48
N GLY A 574 7.73 13.43 -11.62
CA GLY A 574 7.15 13.37 -12.95
C GLY A 574 8.19 12.86 -13.95
N VAL A 575 7.72 12.22 -15.01
CA VAL A 575 8.56 11.58 -16.03
C VAL A 575 8.20 12.14 -17.39
N ILE A 576 9.20 12.65 -18.10
CA ILE A 576 9.12 13.09 -19.48
C ILE A 576 9.80 12.04 -20.35
N VAL A 577 9.10 11.59 -21.38
CA VAL A 577 9.63 10.66 -22.39
C VAL A 577 9.42 11.20 -23.79
N HIS A 578 10.27 10.77 -24.72
CA HIS A 578 10.21 11.19 -26.12
C HIS A 578 9.35 10.29 -27.01
N SER A 579 8.91 9.16 -26.47
CA SER A 579 8.03 8.19 -27.14
C SER A 579 7.04 7.61 -26.13
N SER A 580 5.80 7.39 -26.57
CA SER A 580 4.78 6.73 -25.75
C SER A 580 5.08 5.25 -25.55
N TYR A 581 5.89 4.64 -26.43
CA TYR A 581 6.41 3.29 -26.28
C TYR A 581 7.19 3.09 -24.98
N SER A 582 7.95 4.08 -24.50
CA SER A 582 8.65 3.99 -23.20
C SER A 582 7.68 3.89 -22.02
N LYS A 583 6.51 4.54 -22.12
CA LYS A 583 5.44 4.38 -21.14
C LYS A 583 4.80 3.00 -21.21
N LYS A 584 4.65 2.43 -22.42
CA LYS A 584 4.18 1.04 -22.58
C LYS A 584 5.16 0.06 -21.92
N LEU A 585 6.47 0.23 -22.14
CA LEU A 585 7.50 -0.57 -21.48
C LEU A 585 7.41 -0.44 -19.95
N PHE A 586 7.17 0.75 -19.42
CA PHE A 586 6.89 0.93 -18.00
C PHE A 586 5.70 0.09 -17.51
N GLU A 587 4.59 0.07 -18.24
CA GLU A 587 3.39 -0.74 -17.90
C GLU A 587 3.60 -2.26 -18.07
N ASP A 588 4.59 -2.67 -18.88
CA ASP A 588 4.98 -4.07 -19.07
C ASP A 588 5.84 -4.56 -17.90
N PHE A 589 6.79 -3.74 -17.41
CA PHE A 589 7.74 -4.11 -16.35
C PHE A 589 7.27 -3.77 -14.92
N TYR A 590 6.50 -2.70 -14.74
CA TYR A 590 6.13 -2.17 -13.43
C TYR A 590 4.61 -2.03 -13.29
N GLU A 591 4.13 -2.02 -12.05
CA GLU A 591 2.72 -1.80 -11.80
C GLU A 591 2.32 -0.37 -12.16
N LYS A 592 1.12 -0.22 -12.72
CA LYS A 592 0.55 1.10 -13.01
C LYS A 592 0.31 1.88 -11.72
N SER A 593 1.25 2.74 -11.36
CA SER A 593 1.05 3.74 -10.32
C SER A 593 0.24 4.91 -10.90
N ASN A 594 -0.95 5.17 -10.33
CA ASN A 594 -1.73 6.36 -10.64
C ASN A 594 -1.10 7.66 -10.07
N ARG A 595 0.04 7.56 -9.36
CA ARG A 595 0.69 8.68 -8.67
C ARG A 595 1.78 9.36 -9.50
N GLN A 596 2.39 8.66 -10.46
CA GLN A 596 3.46 9.22 -11.28
C GLN A 596 2.92 9.83 -12.58
N ILE A 597 3.31 11.08 -12.87
CA ILE A 597 2.84 11.82 -14.05
C ILE A 597 3.79 11.57 -15.22
N TRP A 598 3.31 10.87 -16.23
CA TRP A 598 4.04 10.62 -17.47
C TRP A 598 3.59 11.59 -18.57
N THR A 599 4.53 12.38 -19.10
CA THR A 599 4.29 13.32 -20.19
C THR A 599 5.12 12.96 -21.41
N HIS A 600 4.47 12.87 -22.56
CA HIS A 600 5.15 12.70 -23.84
C HIS A 600 5.49 14.08 -24.41
N ILE A 601 6.78 14.33 -24.64
CA ILE A 601 7.27 15.53 -25.33
C ILE A 601 8.14 15.06 -26.50
N PRO A 602 7.82 15.39 -27.76
CA PRO A 602 8.62 14.97 -28.90
C PRO A 602 10.09 15.36 -28.78
N LEU A 603 10.99 14.51 -29.29
CA LEU A 603 12.43 14.81 -29.31
C LEU A 603 12.68 16.02 -30.23
N LEU A 604 13.03 17.17 -29.66
CA LEU A 604 13.13 18.43 -30.40
C LEU A 604 14.24 18.44 -31.46
N ARG A 605 14.11 19.32 -32.47
CA ARG A 605 15.10 19.58 -33.53
C ARG A 605 15.13 21.04 -33.93
N GLU A 606 16.30 21.66 -33.84
CA GLU A 606 16.52 22.98 -34.43
C GLU A 606 16.39 22.96 -35.96
N GLU A 607 15.76 24.00 -36.54
CA GLU A 607 15.52 24.06 -37.98
C GLU A 607 16.82 24.26 -38.76
N VAL A 608 17.04 23.44 -39.79
CA VAL A 608 18.22 23.56 -40.66
C VAL A 608 18.17 24.88 -41.44
N SER A 609 19.23 25.68 -41.34
CA SER A 609 19.35 26.95 -42.06
C SER A 609 19.34 26.75 -43.59
N LYS A 610 18.66 27.66 -44.32
CA LYS A 610 18.45 27.57 -45.79
C LYS A 610 19.73 27.69 -46.65
N ASN A 611 20.89 27.97 -46.06
CA ASN A 611 22.12 28.34 -46.76
C ASN A 611 23.20 27.25 -46.73
N ILE A 612 22.85 25.97 -46.63
CA ILE A 612 23.82 24.92 -46.93
C ILE A 612 24.02 24.95 -48.45
N GLU A 613 25.15 25.50 -48.91
CA GLU A 613 25.62 25.29 -50.29
C GLU A 613 25.80 23.78 -50.48
N ILE A 614 24.77 23.16 -51.04
CA ILE A 614 24.76 21.72 -51.30
C ILE A 614 25.83 21.45 -52.35
N PHE A 615 26.90 20.77 -51.97
CA PHE A 615 27.77 20.07 -52.92
C PHE A 615 26.96 18.94 -53.59
N LYS A 616 26.08 19.30 -54.53
CA LYS A 616 25.46 18.34 -55.43
C LYS A 616 26.50 17.97 -56.49
N GLN A 617 27.25 16.88 -56.26
CA GLN A 617 27.82 16.14 -57.38
C GLN A 617 26.65 15.65 -58.24
N LYS A 618 26.67 16.00 -59.52
CA LYS A 618 25.46 16.10 -60.34
C LYS A 618 24.96 14.76 -60.91
N ASP A 619 25.62 13.64 -60.63
CA ASP A 619 25.39 12.38 -61.38
C ASP A 619 25.01 11.15 -60.54
N ASP A 620 25.16 11.13 -59.20
CA ASP A 620 24.85 9.95 -58.37
C ASP A 620 23.53 10.09 -57.57
N PHE A 621 22.78 8.99 -57.44
CA PHE A 621 21.62 8.84 -56.57
C PHE A 621 22.03 8.12 -55.27
N ILE A 622 22.02 8.84 -54.15
CA ILE A 622 22.56 8.39 -52.86
C ILE A 622 21.44 7.89 -51.94
N ILE A 623 21.54 6.63 -51.53
CA ILE A 623 20.76 6.02 -50.45
C ILE A 623 21.64 5.97 -49.21
N SER A 624 21.19 6.50 -48.08
CA SER A 624 22.00 6.52 -46.86
C SER A 624 21.30 5.90 -45.66
N SER A 625 22.07 5.24 -44.79
CA SER A 625 21.68 4.90 -43.42
C SER A 625 22.61 5.62 -42.46
N PHE A 626 22.05 6.26 -41.42
CA PHE A 626 22.75 7.16 -40.52
C PHE A 626 22.80 6.63 -39.08
N GLY A 627 23.93 6.87 -38.42
CA GLY A 627 24.20 6.51 -37.02
C GLY A 627 24.96 5.18 -36.87
N PHE A 628 25.17 4.74 -35.63
CA PHE A 628 25.92 3.50 -35.34
C PHE A 628 25.42 2.27 -36.12
N LEU A 629 26.33 1.47 -36.65
CA LEU A 629 26.04 0.21 -37.34
C LEU A 629 26.00 -0.93 -36.33
N ASP A 630 24.80 -1.25 -35.84
CA ASP A 630 24.56 -2.39 -34.96
C ASP A 630 23.49 -3.34 -35.54
N ASN A 631 23.31 -4.50 -34.89
CA ASN A 631 22.32 -5.50 -35.30
C ASN A 631 20.87 -4.99 -35.16
N SER A 632 20.59 -4.16 -34.16
CA SER A 632 19.25 -3.60 -33.92
C SER A 632 18.80 -2.67 -35.04
N LYS A 633 19.75 -2.07 -35.79
CA LYS A 633 19.46 -1.16 -36.91
C LYS A 633 19.33 -1.84 -38.27
N GLN A 634 19.43 -3.17 -38.32
CA GLN A 634 19.16 -3.99 -39.51
C GLN A 634 19.91 -3.55 -40.80
N ASN A 635 21.09 -2.94 -40.67
CA ASN A 635 21.90 -2.51 -41.82
C ASN A 635 22.28 -3.67 -42.77
N HIS A 636 22.40 -4.89 -42.24
CA HIS A 636 22.59 -6.10 -43.05
C HIS A 636 21.38 -6.42 -43.94
N ILE A 637 20.15 -6.22 -43.45
CA ILE A 637 18.91 -6.38 -44.24
C ILE A 637 18.83 -5.30 -45.32
N LEU A 638 19.18 -4.05 -45.00
CA LEU A 638 19.27 -2.98 -46.01
C LEU A 638 20.28 -3.32 -47.12
N LEU A 639 21.48 -3.80 -46.74
CA LEU A 639 22.47 -4.22 -47.73
C LEU A 639 21.95 -5.37 -48.60
N GLU A 640 21.25 -6.35 -48.01
CA GLU A 640 20.61 -7.45 -48.74
C GLU A 640 19.52 -6.98 -49.70
N ALA A 641 18.66 -6.06 -49.27
CA ALA A 641 17.60 -5.50 -50.09
C ALA A 641 18.18 -4.67 -51.24
N PHE A 642 19.24 -3.91 -50.98
CA PHE A 642 19.95 -3.19 -52.03
C PHE A 642 20.52 -4.16 -53.07
N ILE A 643 21.26 -5.20 -52.65
CA ILE A 643 21.85 -6.23 -53.52
C ILE A 643 20.80 -6.91 -54.40
N SER A 644 19.66 -7.29 -53.81
CA SER A 644 18.58 -8.03 -54.49
C SER A 644 17.67 -7.16 -55.36
N SER A 645 17.58 -5.86 -55.09
CA SER A 645 16.80 -4.91 -55.89
C SER A 645 17.39 -4.64 -57.27
N LYS A 646 16.60 -4.03 -58.17
CA LYS A 646 17.11 -3.53 -59.46
C LYS A 646 18.15 -2.41 -59.31
N LEU A 647 18.18 -1.74 -58.16
CA LEU A 647 19.10 -0.61 -57.91
C LEU A 647 20.56 -1.07 -57.87
N SER A 648 20.84 -2.32 -57.47
CA SER A 648 22.18 -2.90 -57.54
C SER A 648 22.70 -3.06 -58.97
N LYS A 649 21.90 -2.84 -60.02
CA LYS A 649 22.37 -2.85 -61.41
C LYS A 649 22.60 -1.45 -61.98
N ILE A 650 22.22 -0.40 -61.26
CA ILE A 650 22.36 1.00 -61.66
C ILE A 650 23.69 1.52 -61.12
N LYS A 651 24.56 2.02 -61.99
CA LYS A 651 25.94 2.38 -61.63
C LYS A 651 25.98 3.65 -60.78
N GLU A 652 25.07 4.56 -61.08
CA GLU A 652 24.88 5.87 -60.47
C GLU A 652 24.17 5.77 -59.10
N CYS A 653 23.64 4.61 -58.72
CA CYS A 653 22.99 4.41 -57.42
C CYS A 653 23.99 3.89 -56.38
N LYS A 654 24.20 4.66 -55.30
CA LYS A 654 25.16 4.37 -54.23
C LYS A 654 24.46 4.20 -52.90
N LEU A 655 24.98 3.29 -52.06
CA LEU A 655 24.52 3.07 -50.70
C LEU A 655 25.62 3.49 -49.71
N ILE A 656 25.31 4.40 -48.80
CA ILE A 656 26.28 4.92 -47.83
C ILE A 656 25.78 4.65 -46.41
N PHE A 657 26.57 3.89 -45.64
CA PHE A 657 26.39 3.78 -44.20
C PHE A 657 27.24 4.85 -43.50
N VAL A 658 26.58 5.87 -42.99
CA VAL A 658 27.18 7.04 -42.33
C VAL A 658 27.21 6.81 -40.82
N GLY A 659 28.31 6.25 -40.34
CA GLY A 659 28.53 5.96 -38.92
C GLY A 659 29.58 4.87 -38.68
N GLU A 660 29.90 4.65 -37.40
CA GLU A 660 30.81 3.58 -36.97
C GLU A 660 30.05 2.37 -36.38
N SER A 661 30.76 1.25 -36.19
CA SER A 661 30.21 0.07 -35.51
C SER A 661 30.98 -0.19 -34.23
N SER A 662 30.27 -0.41 -33.13
CA SER A 662 30.84 -0.92 -31.89
C SER A 662 31.06 -2.44 -31.91
N ASN A 663 30.58 -3.14 -32.94
CA ASN A 663 30.73 -4.59 -33.11
C ASN A 663 31.64 -4.91 -34.31
N PRO A 664 32.94 -5.22 -34.06
CA PRO A 664 33.90 -5.50 -35.13
C PRO A 664 33.51 -6.70 -36.01
N GLN A 665 32.84 -7.70 -35.43
CA GLN A 665 32.42 -8.90 -36.15
C GLN A 665 31.28 -8.58 -37.13
N TYR A 666 30.27 -7.83 -36.68
CA TYR A 666 29.17 -7.36 -37.54
C TYR A 666 29.69 -6.49 -38.70
N LEU A 667 30.62 -5.57 -38.40
CA LEU A 667 31.24 -4.76 -39.44
C LEU A 667 32.03 -5.59 -40.46
N LYS A 668 32.73 -6.63 -39.99
CA LYS A 668 33.46 -7.57 -40.86
C LYS A 668 32.49 -8.32 -41.78
N GLU A 669 31.35 -8.77 -41.26
CA GLU A 669 30.31 -9.45 -42.05
C GLU A 669 29.75 -8.56 -43.16
N LEU A 670 29.44 -7.29 -42.86
CA LEU A 670 29.00 -6.32 -43.88
C LEU A 670 30.06 -6.12 -44.96
N LYS A 671 31.32 -5.91 -44.58
CA LYS A 671 32.43 -5.72 -45.55
C LYS A 671 32.67 -6.95 -46.42
N VAL A 672 32.62 -8.15 -45.83
CA VAL A 672 32.75 -9.42 -46.57
C VAL A 672 31.61 -9.55 -47.59
N LYS A 673 30.38 -9.19 -47.21
CA LYS A 673 29.22 -9.25 -48.10
C LYS A 673 29.32 -8.25 -49.25
N ILE A 674 29.74 -7.02 -48.98
CA ILE A 674 29.99 -6.00 -50.03
C ILE A 674 31.01 -6.53 -51.05
N LYS A 675 32.13 -7.08 -50.57
CA LYS A 675 33.18 -7.64 -51.42
C LYS A 675 32.73 -8.86 -52.22
N LYS A 676 31.95 -9.75 -51.61
CA LYS A 676 31.40 -10.95 -52.28
C LYS A 676 30.54 -10.60 -53.51
N HIS A 677 29.87 -9.45 -53.48
CA HIS A 677 28.99 -8.99 -54.56
C HIS A 677 29.62 -7.93 -55.47
N SER A 678 30.92 -7.66 -55.36
CA SER A 678 31.66 -6.68 -56.18
C SER A 678 31.03 -5.27 -56.13
N LEU A 679 30.68 -4.80 -54.92
CA LEU A 679 30.00 -3.53 -54.68
C LEU A 679 30.89 -2.46 -54.02
N GLU A 680 32.21 -2.67 -53.93
CA GLU A 680 33.14 -1.78 -53.24
C GLU A 680 33.14 -0.34 -53.77
N ASP A 681 32.88 -0.15 -55.06
CA ASP A 681 32.80 1.19 -55.70
C ASP A 681 31.44 1.89 -55.47
N ARG A 682 30.46 1.20 -54.85
CA ARG A 682 29.07 1.68 -54.71
C ARG A 682 28.51 1.62 -53.29
N VAL A 683 29.10 0.83 -52.41
CA VAL A 683 28.69 0.74 -51.00
C VAL A 683 29.83 1.21 -50.09
N THR A 684 29.61 2.33 -49.41
CA THR A 684 30.61 2.97 -48.54
C THR A 684 30.18 2.88 -47.08
N ILE A 685 31.12 2.56 -46.18
CA ILE A 685 30.93 2.68 -44.73
C ILE A 685 31.93 3.72 -44.23
N THR A 686 31.45 4.84 -43.72
CA THR A 686 32.30 6.02 -43.43
C THR A 686 33.16 5.85 -42.18
N GLY A 687 32.70 5.06 -41.20
CA GLY A 687 33.22 5.16 -39.83
C GLY A 687 32.70 6.42 -39.13
N TRP A 688 33.32 6.78 -38.01
CA TRP A 688 32.94 7.97 -37.24
C TRP A 688 33.14 9.24 -38.08
N THR A 689 32.15 10.14 -38.05
CA THR A 689 32.17 11.42 -38.76
C THR A 689 31.94 12.56 -37.77
N ASP A 690 32.59 13.71 -37.98
CA ASP A 690 32.24 14.93 -37.24
C ASP A 690 30.88 15.51 -37.66
N ASN A 691 30.34 16.45 -36.87
CA ASN A 691 29.01 17.01 -37.08
C ASN A 691 28.84 17.69 -38.45
N GLN A 692 29.91 18.33 -38.96
CA GLN A 692 29.88 19.00 -40.26
C GLN A 692 29.80 17.97 -41.39
N THR A 693 30.63 16.92 -41.33
CA THR A 693 30.63 15.82 -42.30
C THR A 693 29.31 15.07 -42.27
N PHE A 694 28.77 14.79 -41.08
CA PHE A 694 27.46 14.16 -40.90
C PHE A 694 26.34 14.99 -41.55
N SER A 695 26.34 16.31 -41.31
CA SER A 695 25.38 17.25 -41.92
C SER A 695 25.52 17.32 -43.45
N ASN A 696 26.75 17.25 -43.97
CA ASN A 696 26.99 17.22 -45.41
C ASN A 696 26.41 15.95 -46.06
N TYR A 697 26.52 14.79 -45.40
CA TYR A 697 25.88 13.56 -45.88
C TYR A 697 24.35 13.64 -45.84
N LEU A 698 23.76 14.22 -44.79
CA LEU A 698 22.32 14.48 -44.74
C LEU A 698 21.87 15.38 -45.90
N ALA A 699 22.59 16.48 -46.16
CA ALA A 699 22.25 17.43 -47.22
C ALA A 699 22.38 16.87 -48.65
N THR A 700 23.15 15.80 -48.86
CA THR A 700 23.43 15.21 -50.18
C THR A 700 22.65 13.93 -50.46
N THR A 701 22.00 13.34 -49.45
CA THR A 701 21.27 12.07 -49.56
C THR A 701 19.93 12.24 -50.28
N ASN A 702 19.60 11.32 -51.19
CA ASN A 702 18.32 11.31 -51.92
C ASN A 702 17.23 10.50 -51.20
N ILE A 703 17.59 9.36 -50.60
CA ILE A 703 16.70 8.54 -49.77
C ILE A 703 17.45 8.13 -48.52
N ALA A 704 16.82 8.27 -47.35
CA ALA A 704 17.33 7.70 -46.11
C ALA A 704 16.61 6.40 -45.77
N VAL A 705 17.32 5.45 -45.15
CA VAL A 705 16.73 4.23 -44.59
C VAL A 705 17.14 4.11 -43.13
N GLN A 706 16.14 4.01 -42.26
CA GLN A 706 16.29 3.89 -40.81
C GLN A 706 15.41 2.73 -40.35
N LEU A 707 16.02 1.58 -40.08
CA LEU A 707 15.30 0.36 -39.66
C LEU A 707 15.63 0.05 -38.21
N ARG A 708 14.71 -0.63 -37.52
CA ARG A 708 14.84 -0.99 -36.11
C ARG A 708 14.23 -2.36 -35.82
N THR A 709 14.84 -3.08 -34.88
CA THR A 709 14.26 -4.25 -34.22
C THR A 709 14.62 -4.24 -32.76
N LYS A 710 13.76 -4.84 -31.92
CA LYS A 710 13.96 -4.95 -30.47
C LYS A 710 14.24 -3.58 -29.81
N SER A 711 13.51 -2.54 -30.21
CA SER A 711 13.60 -1.21 -29.59
C SER A 711 13.38 -1.31 -28.08
N ARG A 712 14.22 -0.62 -27.32
CA ARG A 712 14.26 -0.59 -25.85
C ARG A 712 13.79 0.76 -25.31
N GLY A 713 12.92 1.44 -26.05
CA GLY A 713 12.36 2.73 -25.65
C GLY A 713 13.21 3.94 -26.04
N GLU A 714 14.30 3.75 -26.79
CA GLU A 714 15.08 4.88 -27.31
C GLU A 714 14.35 5.58 -28.47
N THR A 715 14.55 6.89 -28.59
CA THR A 715 14.07 7.67 -29.73
C THR A 715 15.24 7.99 -30.65
N SER A 716 15.21 7.51 -31.89
CA SER A 716 16.35 7.66 -32.80
C SER A 716 16.49 9.11 -33.25
N ALA A 717 17.62 9.73 -32.93
CA ALA A 717 17.94 11.05 -33.43
C ALA A 717 18.02 11.10 -34.97
N ALA A 718 18.65 10.07 -35.56
CA ALA A 718 18.98 10.02 -36.97
C ALA A 718 17.75 10.06 -37.90
N VAL A 719 16.62 9.46 -37.53
CA VAL A 719 15.40 9.51 -38.36
C VAL A 719 14.82 10.92 -38.40
N LEU A 720 14.83 11.62 -37.26
CA LEU A 720 14.36 12.99 -37.16
C LEU A 720 15.32 13.96 -37.86
N ASP A 721 16.63 13.67 -37.86
CA ASP A 721 17.61 14.44 -38.64
C ASP A 721 17.33 14.30 -40.13
N CYS A 722 17.04 13.09 -40.62
CA CYS A 722 16.64 12.87 -42.01
C CYS A 722 15.37 13.68 -42.37
N MET A 723 14.37 13.65 -41.49
CA MET A 723 13.14 14.43 -41.66
C MET A 723 13.39 15.95 -41.62
N ASN A 724 14.30 16.42 -40.76
CA ASN A 724 14.66 17.83 -40.62
C ASN A 724 15.36 18.38 -41.88
N TYR A 725 16.18 17.54 -42.52
CA TYR A 725 16.79 17.81 -43.85
C TYR A 725 15.82 17.56 -45.02
N ALA A 726 14.56 17.22 -44.74
CA ALA A 726 13.52 16.91 -45.73
C ALA A 726 13.91 15.75 -46.67
N ILE A 727 14.59 14.72 -46.14
CA ILE A 727 14.96 13.51 -46.88
C ILE A 727 13.77 12.52 -46.83
N PRO A 728 13.29 12.00 -47.96
CA PRO A 728 12.34 10.88 -47.97
C PRO A 728 12.95 9.69 -47.25
N THR A 729 12.31 9.25 -46.17
CA THR A 729 12.91 8.26 -45.25
C THR A 729 12.06 7.00 -45.19
N ILE A 730 12.67 5.83 -45.37
CA ILE A 730 12.05 4.51 -45.16
C ILE A 730 12.29 4.08 -43.71
N THR A 731 11.23 3.66 -43.03
CA THR A 731 11.26 3.14 -41.66
C THR A 731 10.43 1.87 -41.52
N ASN A 732 10.47 1.21 -40.35
CA ASN A 732 9.53 0.15 -39.98
C ASN A 732 8.84 0.46 -38.65
N ALA A 733 7.65 -0.09 -38.43
CA ALA A 733 6.80 0.18 -37.26
C ALA A 733 7.29 -0.49 -35.95
N ASN A 734 8.55 -0.28 -35.58
CA ASN A 734 9.17 -0.79 -34.35
C ASN A 734 9.43 0.32 -33.33
N GLY A 735 9.00 0.12 -32.08
CA GLY A 735 9.23 1.08 -30.98
C GLY A 735 8.78 2.50 -31.32
N SER A 736 9.66 3.48 -31.13
CA SER A 736 9.37 4.89 -31.41
C SER A 736 9.07 5.21 -32.90
N PHE A 737 9.47 4.35 -33.84
CA PHE A 737 9.19 4.58 -35.27
C PHE A 737 7.72 4.32 -35.63
N ALA A 738 7.02 3.49 -34.86
CA ALA A 738 5.59 3.25 -35.04
C ALA A 738 4.73 4.50 -34.78
N GLU A 739 5.30 5.52 -34.12
CA GLU A 739 4.61 6.77 -33.75
C GLU A 739 4.77 7.89 -34.79
N LEU A 740 5.64 7.71 -35.79
CA LEU A 740 5.85 8.68 -36.87
C LEU A 740 4.59 8.79 -37.76
N ASP A 741 4.34 9.96 -38.33
CA ASP A 741 3.25 10.10 -39.31
C ASP A 741 3.55 9.25 -40.56
N LYS A 742 2.66 8.32 -40.89
CA LYS A 742 2.76 7.46 -42.10
C LYS A 742 2.79 8.26 -43.41
N ASN A 743 2.41 9.54 -43.37
CA ASN A 743 2.52 10.45 -44.52
C ASN A 743 3.85 11.21 -44.57
N SER A 744 4.64 11.19 -43.50
CA SER A 744 5.96 11.82 -43.40
C SER A 744 7.11 10.85 -43.73
N VAL A 745 6.90 9.55 -43.54
CA VAL A 745 7.89 8.50 -43.81
C VAL A 745 7.26 7.34 -44.58
N PHE A 746 8.06 6.61 -45.35
CA PHE A 746 7.63 5.34 -45.95
C PHE A 746 7.75 4.25 -44.88
N MET A 747 6.67 4.02 -44.14
CA MET A 747 6.66 3.09 -43.01
C MET A 747 6.28 1.67 -43.43
N LEU A 748 7.20 0.73 -43.21
CA LEU A 748 6.98 -0.70 -43.30
C LEU A 748 6.31 -1.23 -42.02
N GLU A 749 5.60 -2.36 -42.12
CA GLU A 749 5.13 -3.09 -40.95
C GLU A 749 6.31 -3.63 -40.12
N ASP A 750 6.10 -3.96 -38.83
CA ASP A 750 7.20 -4.42 -37.96
C ASP A 750 7.79 -5.77 -38.43
N ASN A 751 6.95 -6.65 -38.95
CA ASN A 751 7.30 -7.97 -39.48
C ASN A 751 7.51 -7.97 -41.01
N TYR A 752 7.99 -6.87 -41.57
CA TYR A 752 8.23 -6.73 -43.00
C TYR A 752 9.20 -7.80 -43.54
N THR A 753 9.03 -8.17 -44.81
CA THR A 753 9.92 -9.10 -45.52
C THR A 753 11.01 -8.33 -46.26
N LEU A 754 12.10 -9.01 -46.62
CA LEU A 754 13.14 -8.43 -47.49
C LEU A 754 12.54 -7.82 -48.76
N LYS A 755 11.49 -8.47 -49.31
CA LYS A 755 10.84 -8.02 -50.52
C LYS A 755 10.09 -6.69 -50.35
N ASP A 756 9.52 -6.45 -49.18
CA ASP A 756 8.82 -5.19 -48.88
C ASP A 756 9.81 -4.01 -48.86
N LEU A 757 11.01 -4.23 -48.31
CA LEU A 757 12.08 -3.23 -48.32
C LEU A 757 12.63 -2.98 -49.73
N GLU A 758 12.80 -4.03 -50.55
CA GLU A 758 13.15 -3.87 -51.97
C GLU A 758 12.13 -3.01 -52.72
N ILE A 759 10.83 -3.28 -52.52
CA ILE A 759 9.74 -2.53 -53.14
C ILE A 759 9.78 -1.07 -52.68
N ALA A 760 9.98 -0.80 -51.40
CA ALA A 760 10.07 0.56 -50.88
C ALA A 760 11.26 1.34 -51.49
N LEU A 761 12.43 0.71 -51.59
CA LEU A 761 13.61 1.29 -52.23
C LEU A 761 13.37 1.61 -53.71
N GLU A 762 12.84 0.64 -54.48
CA GLU A 762 12.54 0.84 -55.91
C GLU A 762 11.47 1.92 -56.11
N THR A 763 10.40 1.90 -55.29
CA THR A 763 9.31 2.88 -55.40
C THR A 763 9.84 4.28 -55.18
N LEU A 764 10.58 4.52 -54.09
CA LEU A 764 11.14 5.84 -53.84
C LEU A 764 12.23 6.23 -54.83
N TYR A 765 12.89 5.30 -55.53
CA TYR A 765 13.82 5.65 -56.61
C TYR A 765 13.07 6.13 -57.87
N TYR A 766 12.01 5.44 -58.27
CA TYR A 766 11.28 5.75 -59.52
C TYR A 766 10.18 6.82 -59.37
N ASP A 767 9.58 6.97 -58.19
CA ASP A 767 8.49 7.92 -57.93
C ASP A 767 8.99 9.21 -57.24
N GLU A 768 9.26 10.23 -58.05
CA GLU A 768 9.67 11.54 -57.56
C GLU A 768 8.58 12.27 -56.78
N ASN A 769 7.30 12.13 -57.18
CA ASN A 769 6.19 12.78 -56.50
C ASN A 769 6.02 12.22 -55.08
N GLN A 770 6.18 10.90 -54.91
CA GLN A 770 6.13 10.29 -53.59
C GLN A 770 7.26 10.79 -52.70
N ARG A 771 8.49 10.91 -53.23
CA ARG A 771 9.61 11.52 -52.50
C ARG A 771 9.29 12.94 -52.06
N GLU A 772 8.85 13.81 -52.97
CA GLU A 772 8.52 15.20 -52.64
C GLU A 772 7.44 15.33 -51.58
N ASN A 773 6.40 14.48 -51.65
CA ASN A 773 5.32 14.45 -50.66
C ASN A 773 5.84 14.06 -49.26
N LEU A 774 6.64 12.98 -49.17
CA LEU A 774 7.25 12.56 -47.92
C LEU A 774 8.16 13.65 -47.33
N SER A 775 9.04 14.23 -48.16
CA SER A 775 9.92 15.34 -47.78
C SER A 775 9.17 16.53 -47.20
N LYS A 776 8.07 16.96 -47.87
CA LYS A 776 7.27 18.10 -47.45
C LYS A 776 6.55 17.83 -46.12
N ASN A 777 5.97 16.65 -45.97
CA ASN A 777 5.26 16.26 -44.75
C ASN A 777 6.23 16.09 -43.57
N ALA A 778 7.37 15.44 -43.77
CA ALA A 778 8.43 15.29 -42.77
C ALA A 778 8.92 16.65 -42.25
N LYS A 779 9.22 17.59 -43.15
CA LYS A 779 9.64 18.94 -42.76
C LYS A 779 8.56 19.68 -41.97
N LYS A 780 7.30 19.59 -42.41
CA LYS A 780 6.15 20.19 -41.70
C LYS A 780 6.00 19.61 -40.30
N GLU A 781 6.19 18.31 -40.14
CA GLU A 781 6.11 17.63 -38.84
C GLU A 781 7.22 18.12 -37.90
N ILE A 782 8.47 18.22 -38.37
CA ILE A 782 9.57 18.79 -37.57
C ILE A 782 9.25 20.23 -37.12
N GLN A 783 8.79 21.08 -38.05
CA GLN A 783 8.46 22.48 -37.75
C GLN A 783 7.27 22.66 -36.79
N THR A 784 6.34 21.71 -36.73
CA THR A 784 5.09 21.85 -35.96
C THR A 784 5.06 21.05 -34.66
N LYS A 785 5.78 19.92 -34.58
CA LYS A 785 5.81 19.05 -33.38
C LYS A 785 7.15 19.04 -32.67
N HIS A 786 8.26 19.06 -33.40
CA HIS A 786 9.62 18.93 -32.85
C HIS A 786 10.33 20.29 -32.68
N ASN A 787 9.64 21.40 -32.91
CA ASN A 787 10.23 22.73 -32.79
C ASN A 787 10.66 23.03 -31.33
N PRO A 788 11.91 23.50 -31.09
CA PRO A 788 12.44 23.72 -29.74
C PRO A 788 11.58 24.67 -28.88
N LYS A 789 10.97 25.70 -29.48
CA LYS A 789 10.10 26.65 -28.76
C LYS A 789 8.80 25.99 -28.30
N ILE A 790 8.22 25.12 -29.12
CA ILE A 790 7.00 24.36 -28.79
C ILE A 790 7.32 23.35 -27.68
N CYS A 791 8.41 22.58 -27.84
CA CYS A 791 8.86 21.63 -26.84
C CYS A 791 9.18 22.32 -25.50
N ALA A 792 9.89 23.45 -25.49
CA ALA A 792 10.21 24.18 -24.25
C ALA A 792 8.96 24.62 -23.46
N LYS A 793 7.90 25.04 -24.17
CA LYS A 793 6.61 25.33 -23.54
C LYS A 793 5.98 24.07 -22.93
N GLN A 794 6.00 22.95 -23.65
CA GLN A 794 5.50 21.67 -23.12
C GLN A 794 6.31 21.21 -21.90
N TYR A 795 7.63 21.44 -21.89
CA TYR A 795 8.49 21.20 -20.74
C TYR A 795 8.06 22.02 -19.53
N PHE A 796 7.85 23.32 -19.70
CA PHE A 796 7.35 24.20 -18.64
C PHE A 796 6.01 23.69 -18.08
N GLU A 797 5.06 23.37 -18.95
CA GLU A 797 3.74 22.84 -18.55
C GLU A 797 3.86 21.49 -17.82
N ALA A 798 4.70 20.58 -18.30
CA ALA A 798 4.94 19.28 -17.70
C ALA A 798 5.59 19.39 -16.31
N ILE A 799 6.61 20.25 -16.17
CA ILE A 799 7.31 20.49 -14.91
C ILE A 799 6.35 21.08 -13.88
N GLU A 800 5.63 22.16 -14.24
CA GLU A 800 4.70 22.80 -13.32
C GLU A 800 3.53 21.89 -12.94
N ASN A 801 3.01 21.09 -13.89
CA ASN A 801 1.97 20.11 -13.60
C ASN A 801 2.46 19.01 -12.64
N SER A 802 3.71 18.56 -12.79
CA SER A 802 4.31 17.54 -11.92
C SER A 802 4.45 18.04 -10.48
N TYR A 803 5.00 19.24 -10.28
CA TYR A 803 5.13 19.84 -8.94
C TYR A 803 3.79 20.27 -8.32
N LYS A 804 2.82 20.70 -9.12
CA LYS A 804 1.47 21.00 -8.61
C LYS A 804 0.79 19.75 -8.04
N ASN A 805 1.05 18.60 -8.65
CA ASN A 805 0.47 17.32 -8.29
C ASN A 805 1.43 16.42 -7.50
N SER A 806 2.59 16.90 -7.09
CA SER A 806 3.52 16.12 -6.28
C SER A 806 2.96 15.87 -4.89
N THR A 807 3.25 14.72 -4.32
CA THR A 807 3.04 14.44 -2.89
C THR A 807 4.31 14.79 -2.11
N ILE A 808 4.17 14.99 -0.81
CA ILE A 808 5.30 15.00 0.12
C ILE A 808 5.85 13.56 0.16
N ASP A 809 7.12 13.40 -0.18
CA ASP A 809 7.84 12.12 -0.13
C ASP A 809 8.52 11.90 1.23
N LYS A 810 9.03 10.68 1.47
CA LYS A 810 9.73 10.31 2.71
C LYS A 810 10.99 11.18 2.94
N ASN A 811 11.73 11.51 1.89
CA ASN A 811 12.98 12.27 2.00
C ASN A 811 12.75 13.69 2.51
N ILE A 812 11.70 14.37 2.04
CA ILE A 812 11.28 15.68 2.53
C ILE A 812 10.88 15.60 4.00
N VAL A 813 10.17 14.54 4.40
CA VAL A 813 9.79 14.32 5.81
C VAL A 813 11.03 14.15 6.67
N ILE A 814 11.95 13.27 6.27
CA ILE A 814 13.23 13.04 6.97
C ILE A 814 14.03 14.33 7.10
N GLN A 815 14.13 15.13 6.02
CA GLN A 815 14.83 16.42 6.06
C GLN A 815 14.20 17.40 7.06
N ASN A 816 12.87 17.55 7.05
CA ASN A 816 12.19 18.44 7.99
C ASN A 816 12.34 17.94 9.45
N LEU A 817 12.21 16.64 9.69
CA LEU A 817 12.41 16.03 11.01
C LEU A 817 13.85 16.19 11.51
N SER A 818 14.85 15.99 10.65
CA SER A 818 16.27 16.13 10.99
C SER A 818 16.65 17.56 11.41
N SER A 819 15.83 18.55 11.04
CA SER A 819 16.02 19.96 11.43
C SER A 819 15.42 20.31 12.79
N LEU A 820 14.70 19.39 13.44
CA LEU A 820 14.16 19.60 14.78
C LEU A 820 15.29 19.57 15.83
N GLU A 821 15.39 20.63 16.64
CA GLU A 821 16.41 20.74 17.70
C GLU A 821 16.38 19.56 18.71
N ASN A 822 15.20 18.99 18.93
CA ASN A 822 14.96 17.94 19.92
C ASN A 822 14.28 16.72 19.29
N LEU A 823 14.84 16.17 18.21
CA LEU A 823 14.41 14.88 17.67
C LEU A 823 14.72 13.76 18.70
N PRO A 824 13.82 12.78 18.91
CA PRO A 824 14.13 11.58 19.68
C PRO A 824 15.40 10.89 19.18
N LYS A 825 16.25 10.41 20.10
CA LYS A 825 17.60 9.93 19.78
C LYS A 825 17.85 8.46 20.08
N ASN A 826 16.94 7.78 20.77
CA ASN A 826 17.10 6.35 21.01
C ASN A 826 16.59 5.55 19.79
N ASP A 827 17.14 4.36 19.58
CA ASP A 827 16.86 3.56 18.40
C ASP A 827 15.39 3.13 18.31
N SER A 828 14.73 2.90 19.44
CA SER A 828 13.31 2.54 19.50
C SER A 828 12.41 3.66 18.96
N ASP A 829 12.67 4.91 19.36
CA ASP A 829 11.90 6.07 18.91
C ASP A 829 12.20 6.37 17.43
N LEU A 830 13.46 6.27 17.02
CA LEU A 830 13.83 6.42 15.60
C LEU A 830 13.16 5.35 14.73
N PHE A 831 13.06 4.13 15.23
CA PHE A 831 12.34 3.06 14.56
C PHE A 831 10.83 3.38 14.46
N ALA A 832 10.19 3.81 15.56
CA ALA A 832 8.78 4.22 15.55
C ALA A 832 8.51 5.41 14.59
N ILE A 833 9.42 6.39 14.55
CA ILE A 833 9.38 7.49 13.59
C ILE A 833 9.47 6.94 12.16
N SER A 834 10.39 6.00 11.89
CA SER A 834 10.54 5.43 10.56
C SER A 834 9.26 4.70 10.09
N GLN A 835 8.60 3.97 11.00
CA GLN A 835 7.32 3.31 10.73
C GLN A 835 6.22 4.31 10.43
N ALA A 836 6.10 5.38 11.23
CA ALA A 836 5.12 6.43 10.99
C ALA A 836 5.37 7.17 9.67
N ILE A 837 6.64 7.41 9.29
CA ILE A 837 6.99 7.98 7.97
C ILE A 837 6.52 7.04 6.86
N ASN A 838 6.84 5.75 6.96
CA ASN A 838 6.46 4.76 5.96
C ASN A 838 4.94 4.67 5.79
N TYR A 839 4.19 4.62 6.90
CA TYR A 839 2.73 4.56 6.91
C TYR A 839 2.09 5.81 6.29
N ASN A 840 2.56 7.00 6.67
CA ASN A 840 1.96 8.27 6.25
C ASN A 840 2.36 8.69 4.83
N PHE A 841 3.55 8.32 4.38
CA PHE A 841 4.16 8.78 3.14
C PHE A 841 4.72 7.60 2.32
N PRO A 842 3.88 6.63 1.90
CA PRO A 842 4.33 5.51 1.07
C PRO A 842 4.92 6.01 -0.25
N ASP A 843 5.89 5.29 -0.81
CA ASP A 843 6.59 5.72 -2.03
C ASP A 843 5.63 5.78 -3.23
N GLN A 844 5.99 6.59 -4.24
CA GLN A 844 5.14 6.76 -5.43
C GLN A 844 5.14 5.52 -6.33
N LEU A 845 6.26 4.79 -6.31
CA LEU A 845 6.46 3.53 -6.99
C LEU A 845 7.01 2.53 -5.95
N GLU A 846 6.19 1.56 -5.58
CA GLU A 846 6.57 0.45 -4.71
C GLU A 846 6.33 -0.84 -5.47
N GLN A 847 7.24 -1.80 -5.32
CA GLN A 847 7.02 -3.14 -5.78
C GLN A 847 6.34 -3.91 -4.66
N LYS A 848 5.10 -4.36 -4.89
CA LYS A 848 4.36 -5.17 -3.92
C LYS A 848 5.15 -6.42 -3.58
N GLN A 849 5.00 -6.92 -2.37
CA GLN A 849 5.70 -8.11 -1.90
C GLN A 849 4.75 -9.30 -1.78
N LEU A 850 5.21 -10.46 -2.26
CA LEU A 850 4.65 -11.76 -1.91
C LEU A 850 5.59 -12.43 -0.91
N LEU A 851 5.26 -12.27 0.37
CA LEU A 851 6.00 -12.79 1.52
C LEU A 851 5.62 -14.25 1.74
N ILE A 852 6.58 -15.18 1.60
CA ILE A 852 6.35 -16.62 1.73
C ILE A 852 7.05 -17.11 2.99
N ASP A 853 6.29 -17.54 4.00
CA ASP A 853 6.85 -18.11 5.22
C ASP A 853 7.52 -19.46 4.92
N ILE A 854 8.81 -19.53 5.22
CA ILE A 854 9.67 -20.70 5.05
C ILE A 854 10.44 -21.02 6.35
N SER A 855 9.88 -20.65 7.51
CA SER A 855 10.51 -20.72 8.82
C SER A 855 11.20 -22.06 9.14
N THR A 856 10.53 -23.18 8.88
CA THR A 856 11.00 -24.53 9.18
C THR A 856 12.16 -24.94 8.28
N ILE A 857 12.04 -24.72 6.97
CA ILE A 857 13.10 -25.05 6.01
C ILE A 857 14.31 -24.12 6.14
N CYS A 858 14.11 -22.88 6.59
CA CYS A 858 15.19 -21.93 6.82
C CYS A 858 16.02 -22.29 8.07
N LYS A 859 15.39 -22.82 9.14
CA LYS A 859 16.06 -23.10 10.43
C LYS A 859 16.59 -24.52 10.57
N ASN A 860 15.77 -25.54 10.31
CA ASN A 860 16.05 -26.91 10.73
C ASN A 860 16.02 -27.95 9.59
N ASP A 861 15.35 -27.66 8.47
CA ASP A 861 15.22 -28.52 7.28
C ASP A 861 15.18 -30.04 7.60
N LEU A 862 14.09 -30.49 8.22
CA LEU A 862 13.92 -31.88 8.69
C LEU A 862 13.58 -32.88 7.55
N LYS A 863 13.57 -32.39 6.30
CA LYS A 863 13.20 -33.07 5.05
C LYS A 863 11.90 -33.85 5.17
N THR A 864 10.86 -33.20 5.69
CA THR A 864 9.51 -33.80 5.80
C THR A 864 8.71 -33.63 4.50
N GLY A 865 7.56 -34.32 4.41
CA GLY A 865 6.66 -34.18 3.26
C GLY A 865 6.14 -32.75 3.07
N ILE A 866 5.80 -32.05 4.16
CA ILE A 866 5.37 -30.63 4.11
C ILE A 866 6.51 -29.74 3.62
N GLU A 867 7.73 -29.94 4.11
CA GLU A 867 8.89 -29.14 3.68
C GLU A 867 9.27 -29.37 2.20
N ARG A 868 8.97 -30.56 1.63
CA ARG A 868 9.07 -30.79 0.18
C ARG A 868 8.05 -29.95 -0.59
N VAL A 869 6.80 -29.85 -0.09
CA VAL A 869 5.74 -29.01 -0.67
C VAL A 869 6.14 -27.53 -0.65
N VAL A 870 6.57 -27.03 0.51
CA VAL A 870 7.00 -25.63 0.69
C VAL A 870 8.14 -25.28 -0.29
N ARG A 871 9.13 -26.16 -0.45
CA ARG A 871 10.22 -25.97 -1.42
C ARG A 871 9.74 -25.94 -2.86
N ALA A 872 8.83 -26.84 -3.23
CA ALA A 872 8.33 -26.91 -4.60
C ALA A 872 7.54 -25.64 -4.96
N TYR A 873 6.65 -25.17 -4.07
CA TYR A 873 5.99 -23.89 -4.23
C TYR A 873 6.98 -22.73 -4.30
N LEU A 874 7.94 -22.67 -3.38
CA LEU A 874 8.96 -21.62 -3.36
C LEU A 874 9.74 -21.56 -4.69
N MET A 875 10.20 -22.70 -5.20
CA MET A 875 10.96 -22.79 -6.45
C MET A 875 10.12 -22.35 -7.66
N GLU A 876 8.87 -22.80 -7.76
CA GLU A 876 7.99 -22.41 -8.86
C GLU A 876 7.62 -20.92 -8.81
N ILE A 877 7.36 -20.37 -7.62
CA ILE A 877 7.05 -18.94 -7.46
C ILE A 877 8.29 -18.07 -7.74
N LEU A 878 9.49 -18.48 -7.33
CA LEU A 878 10.73 -17.74 -7.64
C LEU A 878 11.07 -17.76 -9.13
N LYS A 879 10.80 -18.88 -9.81
CA LYS A 879 11.00 -19.05 -11.26
C LYS A 879 9.98 -18.26 -12.08
N ASN A 880 8.72 -18.29 -11.64
CA ASN A 880 7.58 -17.67 -12.30
C ASN A 880 6.87 -16.67 -11.34
N PRO A 881 7.54 -15.57 -10.96
CA PRO A 881 6.97 -14.62 -10.02
C PRO A 881 5.71 -13.98 -10.60
N PRO A 882 4.65 -13.76 -9.77
CA PRO A 882 3.45 -13.11 -10.25
C PRO A 882 3.74 -11.67 -10.71
N LYS A 883 3.07 -11.23 -11.77
CA LYS A 883 3.25 -9.88 -12.33
C LYS A 883 3.05 -8.83 -11.22
N ASN A 884 3.94 -7.83 -11.17
CA ASN A 884 3.94 -6.73 -10.20
C ASN A 884 4.34 -7.07 -8.76
N TYR A 885 4.70 -8.32 -8.46
CA TYR A 885 5.14 -8.72 -7.12
C TYR A 885 6.63 -9.07 -7.11
N ARG A 886 7.34 -8.60 -6.09
CA ARG A 886 8.63 -9.15 -5.68
C ARG A 886 8.36 -10.30 -4.73
N VAL A 887 8.89 -11.48 -5.04
CA VAL A 887 8.75 -12.66 -4.18
C VAL A 887 9.81 -12.58 -3.10
N GLU A 888 9.39 -12.65 -1.84
CA GLU A 888 10.23 -12.53 -0.66
C GLU A 888 10.02 -13.71 0.27
N PRO A 889 10.92 -14.70 0.27
CA PRO A 889 10.89 -15.73 1.30
C PRO A 889 11.22 -15.11 2.66
N VAL A 890 10.49 -15.49 3.71
CA VAL A 890 10.61 -14.92 5.05
C VAL A 890 10.62 -16.03 6.10
N TYR A 891 11.17 -15.73 7.27
CA TYR A 891 11.14 -16.64 8.41
C TYR A 891 10.80 -15.92 9.70
N LEU A 892 10.08 -16.60 10.58
CA LEU A 892 9.71 -16.12 11.90
C LEU A 892 10.90 -16.26 12.85
N ASN A 893 11.31 -15.15 13.45
CA ASN A 893 12.42 -15.01 14.39
C ASN A 893 11.90 -14.66 15.79
N PHE A 894 12.62 -15.11 16.82
CA PHE A 894 12.34 -14.75 18.21
C PHE A 894 13.66 -14.35 18.88
N GLU A 895 13.89 -13.06 18.99
CA GLU A 895 15.09 -12.46 19.60
C GLU A 895 14.65 -11.31 20.52
N ASP A 896 15.37 -11.08 21.63
CA ASP A 896 15.09 -10.03 22.61
C ASP A 896 13.64 -9.99 23.14
N ASN A 897 13.02 -11.16 23.30
CA ASN A 897 11.60 -11.34 23.69
C ASN A 897 10.58 -10.74 22.71
N ILE A 898 10.98 -10.52 21.46
CA ILE A 898 10.14 -9.98 20.40
C ILE A 898 10.01 -11.02 19.28
N TRP A 899 8.77 -11.32 18.89
CA TRP A 899 8.50 -12.08 17.68
C TRP A 899 8.50 -11.14 16.48
N GLU A 900 9.25 -11.51 15.44
CA GLU A 900 9.27 -10.75 14.19
C GLU A 900 9.57 -11.63 12.98
N TYR A 901 9.09 -11.24 11.81
CA TYR A 901 9.51 -11.85 10.56
C TYR A 901 10.75 -11.14 9.99
N LYS A 902 11.69 -11.93 9.49
CA LYS A 902 12.86 -11.47 8.74
C LYS A 902 12.84 -12.02 7.32
N TYR A 903 13.37 -11.27 6.36
CA TYR A 903 13.65 -11.79 5.02
C TYR A 903 14.63 -12.96 5.11
N ALA A 904 14.40 -14.02 4.35
CA ALA A 904 15.27 -15.20 4.25
C ALA A 904 16.16 -15.10 2.99
N ARG A 905 16.83 -13.97 2.82
CA ARG A 905 17.63 -13.64 1.63
C ARG A 905 18.89 -14.47 1.53
N GLU A 906 19.55 -14.75 2.66
CA GLU A 906 20.74 -15.60 2.69
C GLU A 906 20.40 -17.05 2.31
N PHE A 907 19.29 -17.58 2.85
CA PHE A 907 18.77 -18.90 2.47
C PHE A 907 18.47 -18.96 0.97
N THR A 908 17.73 -17.96 0.46
CA THR A 908 17.31 -17.92 -0.94
C THR A 908 18.49 -17.74 -1.89
N SER A 909 19.51 -16.95 -1.49
CA SER A 909 20.73 -16.78 -2.29
C SER A 909 21.48 -18.09 -2.46
N LYS A 910 21.63 -18.88 -1.37
CA LYS A 910 22.20 -20.23 -1.44
C LYS A 910 21.36 -21.16 -2.33
N LEU A 911 20.03 -21.12 -2.19
CA LEU A 911 19.12 -21.95 -2.97
C LEU A 911 19.24 -21.70 -4.49
N LEU A 912 19.44 -20.44 -4.89
CA LEU A 912 19.52 -20.03 -6.30
C LEU A 912 20.95 -19.91 -6.84
N ASN A 913 21.97 -20.26 -6.06
CA ASN A 913 23.39 -20.05 -6.38
C ASN A 913 23.78 -18.59 -6.64
N ILE A 914 23.17 -17.66 -5.91
CA ILE A 914 23.52 -16.23 -5.91
C ILE A 914 24.58 -15.97 -4.82
N PRO A 915 25.58 -15.10 -5.05
CA PRO A 915 26.57 -14.77 -4.03
C PRO A 915 25.98 -14.17 -2.75
N ASN A 916 26.33 -14.73 -1.59
CA ASN A 916 25.75 -14.36 -0.27
C ASN A 916 26.11 -12.94 0.24
N HIS A 917 26.96 -12.19 -0.47
CA HIS A 917 27.35 -10.83 -0.07
C HIS A 917 26.50 -9.74 -0.73
N ILE A 918 25.46 -10.13 -1.49
CA ILE A 918 24.59 -9.20 -2.22
C ILE A 918 23.40 -8.80 -1.35
N LEU A 919 22.76 -9.78 -0.71
CA LEU A 919 21.53 -9.61 0.06
C LEU A 919 21.70 -10.15 1.47
N TYR A 920 21.09 -9.50 2.46
CA TYR A 920 21.18 -9.85 3.88
C TYR A 920 19.80 -9.93 4.53
N ASP A 921 19.69 -10.76 5.56
CA ASP A 921 18.46 -10.98 6.31
C ASP A 921 18.16 -9.81 7.25
N GLU A 922 17.08 -9.07 6.95
CA GLU A 922 16.61 -7.91 7.71
C GLU A 922 15.16 -8.14 8.16
N LYS A 923 14.67 -7.35 9.12
CA LYS A 923 13.25 -7.32 9.47
C LYS A 923 12.41 -7.00 8.23
N ILE A 924 11.28 -7.68 8.06
CA ILE A 924 10.40 -7.39 6.92
C ILE A 924 9.79 -6.00 7.05
N ASP A 925 9.63 -5.33 5.91
CA ASP A 925 8.96 -4.04 5.81
C ASP A 925 7.74 -4.19 4.91
N VAL A 926 6.57 -4.27 5.53
CA VAL A 926 5.30 -4.56 4.86
C VAL A 926 4.54 -3.28 4.58
N SER A 927 3.94 -3.24 3.39
CA SER A 927 3.15 -2.13 2.90
C SER A 927 1.74 -2.59 2.51
N LYS A 928 0.89 -1.62 2.20
CA LYS A 928 -0.48 -1.90 1.77
C LYS A 928 -0.48 -2.72 0.48
N ASP A 929 -1.38 -3.70 0.39
CA ASP A 929 -1.58 -4.59 -0.76
C ASP A 929 -0.46 -5.65 -0.94
N ASP A 930 0.47 -5.76 0.03
CA ASP A 930 1.36 -6.91 0.17
C ASP A 930 0.59 -8.17 0.60
N ILE A 931 1.17 -9.33 0.31
CA ILE A 931 0.58 -10.64 0.59
C ILE A 931 1.54 -11.43 1.46
N PHE A 932 1.06 -11.87 2.62
CA PHE A 932 1.72 -12.86 3.46
C PHE A 932 1.07 -14.23 3.23
N PHE A 933 1.87 -15.21 2.84
CA PHE A 933 1.44 -16.59 2.63
C PHE A 933 2.30 -17.55 3.45
N CYS A 934 1.66 -18.33 4.32
CA CYS A 934 2.30 -19.33 5.16
C CYS A 934 1.94 -20.74 4.69
N PRO A 935 2.73 -21.33 3.77
CA PRO A 935 2.65 -22.74 3.42
C PRO A 935 3.34 -23.64 4.45
N ASP A 936 4.16 -23.07 5.32
CA ASP A 936 4.93 -23.82 6.32
C ASP A 936 4.07 -24.19 7.54
N PHE A 937 4.36 -25.33 8.16
CA PHE A 937 3.64 -25.81 9.33
C PHE A 937 4.46 -25.60 10.62
N ASN A 938 4.52 -24.35 11.08
CA ASN A 938 5.19 -23.95 12.32
C ASN A 938 4.20 -23.60 13.45
N ARG A 939 3.36 -24.58 13.82
CA ARG A 939 2.20 -24.42 14.71
C ARG A 939 2.47 -23.60 15.97
N ASP A 940 3.43 -24.05 16.77
CA ASP A 940 3.65 -23.51 18.12
C ASP A 940 4.22 -22.09 18.09
N ALA A 941 5.16 -21.82 17.16
CA ALA A 941 5.72 -20.48 16.99
C ALA A 941 4.67 -19.47 16.50
N ILE A 942 3.78 -19.89 15.59
CA ILE A 942 2.68 -19.02 15.09
C ILE A 942 1.70 -18.67 16.21
N ILE A 943 1.36 -19.64 17.08
CA ILE A 943 0.50 -19.37 18.24
C ILE A 943 1.16 -18.33 19.15
N GLU A 944 2.44 -18.52 19.51
CA GLU A 944 3.13 -17.57 20.40
C GLU A 944 3.31 -16.19 19.76
N ALA A 945 3.69 -16.12 18.49
CA ALA A 945 3.82 -14.86 17.76
C ALA A 945 2.48 -14.11 17.62
N SER A 946 1.36 -14.83 17.50
CA SER A 946 0.04 -14.21 17.42
C SER A 946 -0.38 -13.45 18.68
N LYS A 947 0.32 -13.67 19.81
CA LYS A 947 0.10 -12.95 21.07
C LYS A 947 0.79 -11.58 21.12
N THR A 948 1.66 -11.24 20.16
CA THR A 948 2.43 -9.98 20.11
C THR A 948 1.92 -9.00 19.05
N ASP A 949 0.63 -9.05 18.71
CA ASP A 949 -0.09 -8.22 17.74
C ASP A 949 0.49 -8.18 16.31
N ILE A 950 1.49 -9.01 15.98
CA ILE A 950 2.22 -8.99 14.70
C ILE A 950 1.28 -9.11 13.48
N PHE A 951 0.33 -10.03 13.52
CA PHE A 951 -0.65 -10.22 12.44
C PHE A 951 -1.74 -9.14 12.44
N GLU A 952 -2.00 -8.49 13.57
CA GLU A 952 -2.93 -7.36 13.66
C GLU A 952 -2.31 -6.10 13.05
N ASP A 953 -1.03 -5.84 13.32
CA ASP A 953 -0.24 -4.78 12.67
C ASP A 953 -0.23 -4.93 11.15
N TYR A 954 0.04 -6.13 10.64
CA TYR A 954 0.04 -6.40 9.19
C TYR A 954 -1.35 -6.12 8.57
N GLN A 955 -2.43 -6.50 9.25
CA GLN A 955 -3.78 -6.19 8.79
C GLN A 955 -4.09 -4.69 8.80
N ASN A 956 -3.65 -3.97 9.83
CA ASN A 956 -3.83 -2.52 9.95
C ASN A 956 -3.06 -1.76 8.86
N LYS A 957 -1.94 -2.31 8.39
CA LYS A 957 -1.17 -1.84 7.23
C LYS A 957 -1.77 -2.25 5.89
N GLY A 958 -2.78 -3.13 5.88
CA GLY A 958 -3.48 -3.56 4.67
C GLY A 958 -2.83 -4.75 3.96
N VAL A 959 -2.08 -5.58 4.68
CA VAL A 959 -1.50 -6.84 4.18
C VAL A 959 -2.56 -7.94 4.16
N SER A 960 -2.59 -8.72 3.08
CA SER A 960 -3.43 -9.91 2.96
C SER A 960 -2.73 -11.13 3.57
N ILE A 961 -3.29 -11.72 4.62
CA ILE A 961 -2.68 -12.84 5.35
C ILE A 961 -3.33 -14.16 4.93
N ASN A 962 -2.53 -15.15 4.57
CA ASN A 962 -3.00 -16.41 4.00
C ASN A 962 -2.25 -17.60 4.60
N PHE A 963 -2.97 -18.65 5.00
CA PHE A 963 -2.39 -19.85 5.60
C PHE A 963 -2.81 -21.12 4.84
N GLU A 964 -1.91 -22.09 4.77
CA GLU A 964 -2.19 -23.42 4.23
C GLU A 964 -2.46 -24.44 5.35
N VAL A 965 -3.48 -25.28 5.16
CA VAL A 965 -3.91 -26.32 6.08
C VAL A 965 -3.77 -27.67 5.39
N TYR A 966 -2.80 -28.45 5.87
CA TYR A 966 -2.52 -29.79 5.35
C TYR A 966 -3.53 -30.81 5.84
N ASP A 967 -3.82 -30.81 7.15
CA ASP A 967 -4.80 -31.71 7.73
C ASP A 967 -5.32 -31.25 9.11
N LEU A 968 -6.41 -31.88 9.55
CA LEU A 968 -7.05 -31.69 10.86
C LEU A 968 -6.99 -32.95 11.72
N LEU A 969 -6.11 -33.90 11.37
CA LEU A 969 -6.08 -35.23 11.96
C LEU A 969 -5.75 -35.23 13.46
N PRO A 970 -4.89 -34.34 13.99
CA PRO A 970 -4.69 -34.24 15.45
C PRO A 970 -5.97 -33.91 16.23
N ILE A 971 -6.97 -33.28 15.58
CA ILE A 971 -8.25 -32.92 16.18
C ILE A 971 -9.29 -34.02 15.93
N SER A 972 -9.39 -34.54 14.71
CA SER A 972 -10.40 -35.53 14.34
C SER A 972 -10.08 -36.95 14.81
N ASN A 973 -8.79 -37.28 14.97
CA ASN A 973 -8.28 -38.61 15.30
C ASN A 973 -7.15 -38.56 16.34
N PRO A 974 -7.38 -37.96 17.52
CA PRO A 974 -6.35 -37.75 18.54
C PRO A 974 -5.70 -39.03 19.06
N GLU A 975 -6.36 -40.18 18.90
CA GLU A 975 -5.84 -41.51 19.23
C GLU A 975 -4.58 -41.87 18.44
N PHE A 976 -4.42 -41.33 17.23
CA PHE A 976 -3.26 -41.60 16.39
C PHE A 976 -2.07 -40.70 16.67
N PHE A 977 -2.23 -39.61 17.43
CA PHE A 977 -1.19 -38.61 17.67
C PHE A 977 -0.72 -38.62 19.14
N PRO A 978 0.43 -38.03 19.47
CA PRO A 978 0.82 -37.76 20.85
C PRO A 978 -0.34 -37.08 21.62
N PRO A 979 -0.65 -37.52 22.86
CA PRO A 979 -1.82 -37.03 23.61
C PRO A 979 -1.93 -35.51 23.74
N GLU A 980 -0.79 -34.83 23.78
CA GLU A 980 -0.68 -33.37 23.95
C GLU A 980 -0.88 -32.56 22.66
N ASN A 981 -1.09 -33.19 21.49
CA ASN A 981 -1.16 -32.47 20.21
C ASN A 981 -2.53 -31.88 19.87
N LYS A 982 -3.63 -32.39 20.44
CA LYS A 982 -4.99 -31.97 20.06
C LYS A 982 -5.23 -30.49 20.35
N GLU A 983 -5.02 -30.06 21.59
CA GLU A 983 -5.34 -28.70 22.03
C GLU A 983 -4.48 -27.64 21.33
N PRO A 984 -3.15 -27.80 21.20
CA PRO A 984 -2.35 -26.85 20.41
C PRO A 984 -2.76 -26.79 18.94
N HIS A 985 -3.16 -27.91 18.32
CA HIS A 985 -3.64 -27.88 16.92
C HIS A 985 -4.95 -27.13 16.78
N LEU A 986 -5.88 -27.31 17.72
CA LEU A 986 -7.13 -26.55 17.77
C LEU A 986 -6.87 -25.05 17.99
N GLU A 987 -5.93 -24.70 18.86
CA GLU A 987 -5.54 -23.31 19.09
C GLU A 987 -4.92 -22.69 17.83
N TRP A 988 -4.06 -23.40 17.12
CA TRP A 988 -3.54 -22.95 15.83
C TRP A 988 -4.64 -22.71 14.80
N ILE A 989 -5.64 -23.59 14.70
CA ILE A 989 -6.79 -23.38 13.82
C ILE A 989 -7.56 -22.10 14.19
N LYS A 990 -7.78 -21.87 15.49
CA LYS A 990 -8.42 -20.62 15.96
C LYS A 990 -7.59 -19.40 15.58
N THR A 991 -6.27 -19.46 15.75
CA THR A 991 -5.34 -18.39 15.39
C THR A 991 -5.41 -18.08 13.89
N ILE A 992 -5.27 -19.08 13.00
CA ILE A 992 -5.32 -18.80 11.56
C ILE A 992 -6.72 -18.33 11.14
N CYS A 993 -7.81 -18.83 11.73
CA CYS A 993 -9.17 -18.35 11.42
C CYS A 993 -9.38 -16.89 11.83
N LYS A 994 -8.76 -16.46 12.94
CA LYS A 994 -8.81 -15.07 13.40
C LYS A 994 -8.12 -14.11 12.41
N TYR A 995 -6.97 -14.51 11.86
CA TYR A 995 -6.13 -13.57 11.09
C TYR A 995 -6.19 -13.71 9.56
N SER A 996 -6.57 -14.87 9.02
CA SER A 996 -6.48 -15.10 7.57
C SER A 996 -7.55 -14.35 6.77
N ASN A 997 -7.15 -13.77 5.65
CA ASN A 997 -8.02 -13.39 4.54
C ASN A 997 -8.48 -14.63 3.77
N ASN A 998 -7.54 -15.52 3.44
CA ASN A 998 -7.83 -16.81 2.79
C ASN A 998 -7.15 -17.98 3.53
N ILE A 999 -7.86 -19.10 3.64
CA ILE A 999 -7.30 -20.37 4.13
C ILE A 999 -7.31 -21.37 2.97
N ILE A 1000 -6.14 -21.90 2.66
CA ILE A 1000 -5.94 -22.85 1.57
C ILE A 1000 -5.84 -24.26 2.15
N CYS A 1001 -6.70 -25.16 1.72
CA CYS A 1001 -6.65 -26.56 2.12
C CYS A 1001 -6.07 -27.41 0.99
N ILE A 1002 -5.33 -28.48 1.31
CA ILE A 1002 -4.70 -29.31 0.26
C ILE A 1002 -5.66 -30.28 -0.44
N SER A 1003 -6.90 -30.41 0.07
CA SER A 1003 -7.96 -31.26 -0.49
C SER A 1003 -9.35 -30.73 -0.13
N LYS A 1004 -10.36 -31.13 -0.90
CA LYS A 1004 -11.77 -30.80 -0.61
C LYS A 1004 -12.25 -31.47 0.68
N ASP A 1005 -11.76 -32.67 0.98
CA ASP A 1005 -12.06 -33.34 2.26
C ASP A 1005 -11.59 -32.51 3.46
N VAL A 1006 -10.36 -31.98 3.42
CA VAL A 1006 -9.84 -31.08 4.48
C VAL A 1006 -10.62 -29.77 4.53
N GLU A 1007 -10.94 -29.18 3.38
CA GLU A 1007 -11.77 -27.97 3.28
C GLU A 1007 -13.13 -28.14 3.96
N GLN A 1008 -13.81 -29.25 3.70
CA GLN A 1008 -15.10 -29.56 4.29
C GLN A 1008 -14.99 -29.76 5.80
N LYS A 1009 -14.02 -30.57 6.25
CA LYS A 1009 -13.78 -30.82 7.67
C LYS A 1009 -13.45 -29.53 8.44
N LEU A 1010 -12.72 -28.59 7.83
CA LEU A 1010 -12.43 -27.30 8.44
C LEU A 1010 -13.70 -26.46 8.62
N LYS A 1011 -14.56 -26.40 7.60
CA LYS A 1011 -15.84 -25.69 7.68
C LYS A 1011 -16.74 -26.26 8.76
N GLU A 1012 -16.81 -27.59 8.86
CA GLU A 1012 -17.54 -28.29 9.91
C GLU A 1012 -16.97 -27.99 11.31
N LEU A 1013 -15.64 -28.02 11.46
CA LEU A 1013 -14.98 -27.69 12.72
C LEU A 1013 -15.26 -26.25 13.18
N ILE A 1014 -15.16 -25.27 12.27
CA ILE A 1014 -15.45 -23.86 12.56
C ILE A 1014 -16.88 -23.68 13.07
N LEU A 1015 -17.85 -24.36 12.44
CA LEU A 1015 -19.25 -24.30 12.85
C LEU A 1015 -19.48 -24.96 14.22
N ASN A 1016 -18.92 -26.16 14.42
CA ASN A 1016 -19.11 -26.95 15.64
C ASN A 1016 -18.47 -26.27 16.87
N GLU A 1017 -17.25 -25.76 16.73
CA GLU A 1017 -16.48 -25.11 17.79
C GLU A 1017 -16.78 -23.60 17.92
N LYS A 1018 -17.67 -23.06 17.07
CA LYS A 1018 -18.03 -21.63 17.01
C LYS A 1018 -16.80 -20.71 16.92
N ILE A 1019 -15.85 -21.10 16.08
CA ILE A 1019 -14.59 -20.35 15.89
C ILE A 1019 -14.92 -19.01 15.23
N LYS A 1020 -14.34 -17.92 15.75
CA LYS A 1020 -14.50 -16.57 15.17
C LYS A 1020 -13.71 -16.48 13.86
N THR A 1021 -14.36 -16.02 12.81
CA THR A 1021 -13.77 -15.81 11.48
C THR A 1021 -13.87 -14.34 11.06
N LYS A 1022 -13.01 -13.94 10.13
CA LYS A 1022 -13.11 -12.62 9.48
C LYS A 1022 -14.35 -12.52 8.58
N GLN A 1023 -14.85 -11.29 8.43
CA GLN A 1023 -15.87 -10.99 7.43
C GLN A 1023 -15.30 -11.21 6.02
N ASN A 1024 -16.00 -11.97 5.17
CA ASN A 1024 -15.59 -12.36 3.81
C ASN A 1024 -14.35 -13.27 3.72
N GLN A 1025 -13.95 -13.95 4.81
CA GLN A 1025 -12.89 -14.96 4.76
C GLN A 1025 -13.25 -16.07 3.76
N LYS A 1026 -12.32 -16.43 2.87
CA LYS A 1026 -12.52 -17.53 1.91
C LYS A 1026 -11.73 -18.76 2.36
N ILE A 1027 -12.40 -19.92 2.33
CA ILE A 1027 -11.78 -21.23 2.57
C ILE A 1027 -11.93 -22.01 1.28
N SER A 1028 -10.80 -22.42 0.69
CA SER A 1028 -10.76 -23.10 -0.61
C SER A 1028 -9.69 -24.17 -0.66
N SER A 1029 -9.84 -25.15 -1.53
CA SER A 1029 -8.87 -26.22 -1.73
C SER A 1029 -8.03 -26.08 -3.00
N VAL A 1030 -6.78 -26.52 -2.91
CA VAL A 1030 -5.82 -26.64 -4.02
C VAL A 1030 -5.12 -28.00 -3.89
N HIS A 1031 -5.16 -28.82 -4.94
CA HIS A 1031 -4.43 -30.09 -4.96
C HIS A 1031 -2.92 -29.84 -5.07
N LEU A 1032 -2.13 -30.62 -4.34
CA LEU A 1032 -0.66 -30.53 -4.39
C LEU A 1032 -0.13 -30.98 -5.75
N GLY A 1033 1.00 -30.40 -6.16
CA GLY A 1033 1.80 -30.89 -7.28
C GLY A 1033 2.55 -32.18 -6.92
N ALA A 1034 3.05 -32.92 -7.92
CA ALA A 1034 3.74 -34.19 -7.67
C ALA A 1034 4.95 -34.49 -8.57
N ASP A 1035 5.35 -33.63 -9.49
CA ASP A 1035 6.54 -33.87 -10.33
C ASP A 1035 7.85 -33.69 -9.54
N ILE A 1036 8.58 -34.80 -9.35
CA ILE A 1036 9.77 -34.89 -8.48
C ILE A 1036 10.89 -33.93 -8.89
N ASN A 1037 11.11 -33.75 -10.20
CA ASN A 1037 12.17 -32.90 -10.75
C ASN A 1037 12.07 -31.42 -10.29
N SER A 1038 10.86 -30.94 -10.00
CA SER A 1038 10.61 -29.55 -9.60
C SER A 1038 10.72 -29.31 -8.09
N SER A 1039 11.06 -30.34 -7.30
CA SER A 1039 11.08 -30.29 -5.82
C SER A 1039 12.48 -30.32 -5.18
N ALA A 1040 13.54 -30.06 -5.96
CA ALA A 1040 14.95 -30.17 -5.54
C ALA A 1040 15.27 -31.54 -4.90
N PRO A 1041 15.20 -32.63 -5.68
CA PRO A 1041 15.27 -33.99 -5.15
C PRO A 1041 16.62 -34.32 -4.52
N THR A 1042 16.60 -35.27 -3.59
CA THR A 1042 17.80 -35.86 -2.99
C THR A 1042 18.36 -36.96 -3.90
N PHE A 1043 19.70 -37.02 -4.02
CA PHE A 1043 20.42 -37.95 -4.90
C PHE A 1043 21.31 -38.92 -4.12
N GLY A 1044 21.66 -40.04 -4.77
CA GLY A 1044 22.62 -41.01 -4.26
C GLY A 1044 22.00 -42.37 -3.98
N PHE A 1045 22.83 -43.43 -4.06
CA PHE A 1045 22.38 -44.81 -3.88
C PHE A 1045 23.05 -45.46 -2.67
N PRO A 1046 22.38 -46.39 -1.97
CA PRO A 1046 23.04 -47.17 -0.94
C PRO A 1046 24.07 -48.13 -1.54
N GLU A 1047 25.13 -48.43 -0.79
CA GLU A 1047 26.23 -49.31 -1.26
C GLU A 1047 25.74 -50.71 -1.70
N ASN A 1048 24.67 -51.20 -1.07
CA ASN A 1048 24.04 -52.49 -1.38
C ASN A 1048 22.88 -52.40 -2.38
N LYS A 1049 22.76 -51.31 -3.17
CA LYS A 1049 21.70 -51.12 -4.18
C LYS A 1049 21.47 -52.37 -5.03
N LYS A 1050 22.52 -52.92 -5.62
CA LYS A 1050 22.42 -54.05 -6.56
C LYS A 1050 21.77 -55.27 -5.91
N GLU A 1051 22.17 -55.60 -4.68
CA GLU A 1051 21.59 -56.72 -3.93
C GLU A 1051 20.11 -56.49 -3.60
N ILE A 1052 19.74 -55.28 -3.19
CA ILE A 1052 18.34 -54.92 -2.91
C ILE A 1052 17.51 -55.05 -4.20
N MET A 1053 17.96 -54.46 -5.30
CA MET A 1053 17.22 -54.47 -6.57
C MET A 1053 17.05 -55.89 -7.14
N GLU A 1054 18.06 -56.76 -7.04
CA GLU A 1054 17.96 -58.16 -7.46
C GLU A 1054 16.93 -58.94 -6.63
N LYS A 1055 16.90 -58.75 -5.30
CA LYS A 1055 15.91 -59.41 -4.44
C LYS A 1055 14.49 -58.92 -4.71
N LEU A 1056 14.31 -57.62 -4.89
CA LEU A 1056 12.99 -57.02 -5.12
C LEU A 1056 12.42 -57.34 -6.50
N SER A 1057 13.26 -57.43 -7.53
CA SER A 1057 12.81 -57.80 -8.90
C SER A 1057 12.54 -59.29 -9.08
N SER A 1058 13.02 -60.15 -8.18
CA SER A 1058 12.88 -61.61 -8.31
C SER A 1058 11.45 -62.15 -8.13
N LYS A 1059 10.55 -61.37 -7.51
CA LYS A 1059 9.20 -61.77 -7.09
C LYS A 1059 8.24 -60.58 -7.15
N PRO A 1060 6.90 -60.79 -7.18
CA PRO A 1060 5.96 -59.70 -7.03
C PRO A 1060 6.21 -58.91 -5.74
N THR A 1061 6.37 -57.60 -5.86
CA THR A 1061 6.80 -56.71 -4.78
C THR A 1061 5.73 -55.68 -4.50
N PHE A 1062 5.26 -55.62 -3.26
CA PHE A 1062 4.29 -54.63 -2.80
C PHE A 1062 4.98 -53.55 -1.98
N LEU A 1063 4.72 -52.30 -2.32
CA LEU A 1063 5.40 -51.13 -1.77
C LEU A 1063 4.48 -50.34 -0.85
N ILE A 1064 4.99 -49.90 0.30
CA ILE A 1064 4.38 -48.87 1.15
C ILE A 1064 5.37 -47.71 1.24
N VAL A 1065 4.91 -46.50 0.93
CA VAL A 1065 5.71 -45.28 1.07
C VAL A 1065 5.06 -44.37 2.11
N SER A 1066 5.55 -44.42 3.35
CA SER A 1066 5.10 -43.53 4.42
C SER A 1066 6.02 -43.59 5.65
N THR A 1067 6.14 -42.46 6.37
CA THR A 1067 6.69 -42.45 7.74
C THR A 1067 5.95 -43.46 8.61
N ILE A 1068 6.67 -44.17 9.49
CA ILE A 1068 6.06 -45.10 10.43
C ILE A 1068 5.32 -44.33 11.52
N GLU A 1069 3.99 -44.29 11.41
CA GLU A 1069 3.07 -43.62 12.32
C GLU A 1069 1.84 -44.52 12.61
N PRO A 1070 1.11 -44.31 13.72
CA PRO A 1070 0.00 -45.18 14.14
C PRO A 1070 -1.11 -45.34 13.09
N ARG A 1071 -1.51 -44.25 12.44
CA ARG A 1071 -2.60 -44.21 11.43
C ARG A 1071 -2.24 -44.85 10.09
N LYS A 1072 -0.98 -45.20 9.86
CA LYS A 1072 -0.46 -45.58 8.53
C LYS A 1072 -0.63 -47.07 8.20
N GLY A 1073 -1.33 -47.83 9.04
CA GLY A 1073 -1.71 -49.22 8.73
C GLY A 1073 -0.55 -50.23 8.65
N HIS A 1074 0.66 -49.88 9.11
CA HIS A 1074 1.84 -50.74 9.02
C HIS A 1074 1.68 -52.08 9.74
N ILE A 1075 1.16 -52.07 10.98
CA ILE A 1075 0.93 -53.31 11.76
C ILE A 1075 -0.03 -54.23 11.03
N GLN A 1076 -1.19 -53.71 10.62
CA GLN A 1076 -2.22 -54.49 9.93
C GLN A 1076 -1.66 -55.08 8.63
N THR A 1077 -0.88 -54.31 7.88
CA THR A 1077 -0.29 -54.79 6.63
C THR A 1077 0.73 -55.89 6.89
N ILE A 1078 1.63 -55.75 7.87
CA ILE A 1078 2.59 -56.83 8.22
C ILE A 1078 1.85 -58.10 8.66
N GLN A 1079 0.80 -57.98 9.47
CA GLN A 1079 -0.04 -59.12 9.86
C GLN A 1079 -0.74 -59.79 8.67
N SER A 1080 -1.13 -59.01 7.68
CA SER A 1080 -1.74 -59.51 6.44
C SER A 1080 -0.71 -60.30 5.62
N PHE A 1081 0.53 -59.82 5.55
CA PHE A 1081 1.62 -60.50 4.86
C PHE A 1081 2.09 -61.76 5.60
N GLU A 1082 2.01 -61.81 6.94
CA GLU A 1082 2.23 -63.04 7.71
C GLU A 1082 1.30 -64.19 7.25
N GLU A 1083 0.07 -63.88 6.84
CA GLU A 1083 -0.85 -64.86 6.25
C GLU A 1083 -0.55 -65.16 4.77
N LEU A 1084 -0.26 -64.12 3.97
CA LEU A 1084 0.07 -64.29 2.54
C LEU A 1084 1.35 -65.12 2.34
N TRP A 1085 2.38 -64.91 3.16
CA TRP A 1085 3.65 -65.61 3.07
C TRP A 1085 3.58 -67.12 3.37
N LYS A 1086 2.43 -67.62 3.85
CA LYS A 1086 2.16 -69.06 4.00
C LYS A 1086 1.83 -69.72 2.66
N THR A 1087 1.25 -68.97 1.71
CA THR A 1087 0.73 -69.49 0.44
C THR A 1087 1.41 -68.90 -0.78
N ASP A 1088 1.96 -67.69 -0.66
CA ASP A 1088 2.43 -66.88 -1.78
C ASP A 1088 3.89 -66.43 -1.57
N ASP A 1089 4.67 -66.40 -2.65
CA ASP A 1089 6.05 -65.96 -2.65
C ASP A 1089 6.18 -64.51 -3.16
N ILE A 1090 5.86 -63.56 -2.26
CA ILE A 1090 5.78 -62.12 -2.55
C ILE A 1090 6.63 -61.30 -1.57
N ASN A 1091 7.07 -60.11 -1.99
CA ASN A 1091 7.80 -59.18 -1.14
C ASN A 1091 6.90 -58.07 -0.60
N LEU A 1092 7.20 -57.59 0.61
CA LEU A 1092 6.70 -56.33 1.18
C LEU A 1092 7.88 -55.39 1.40
N VAL A 1093 7.81 -54.19 0.84
CA VAL A 1093 8.79 -53.12 0.99
C VAL A 1093 8.13 -51.94 1.68
N ILE A 1094 8.72 -51.51 2.79
CA ILE A 1094 8.31 -50.30 3.51
C ILE A 1094 9.42 -49.27 3.31
N VAL A 1095 9.09 -48.13 2.69
CA VAL A 1095 9.97 -46.97 2.57
C VAL A 1095 9.46 -45.88 3.50
N GLY A 1096 10.30 -45.46 4.44
CA GLY A 1096 9.99 -44.36 5.35
C GLY A 1096 10.73 -44.44 6.67
N LYS A 1097 10.92 -43.28 7.31
CA LYS A 1097 11.61 -43.16 8.60
C LYS A 1097 10.69 -43.49 9.77
N GLU A 1098 11.30 -43.81 10.90
CA GLU A 1098 10.62 -43.94 12.19
C GLU A 1098 10.04 -42.58 12.65
N GLY A 1099 8.73 -42.52 12.93
CA GLY A 1099 8.05 -41.32 13.40
C GLY A 1099 8.35 -40.97 14.86
N TRP A 1100 8.34 -39.67 15.17
CA TRP A 1100 8.49 -39.09 16.52
C TRP A 1100 9.65 -39.64 17.37
N LYS A 1101 10.79 -39.99 16.73
CA LYS A 1101 11.95 -40.62 17.39
C LYS A 1101 12.51 -39.85 18.59
N GLY A 1102 12.26 -38.55 18.69
CA GLY A 1102 12.69 -37.70 19.81
C GLY A 1102 11.75 -37.67 21.03
N LEU A 1103 10.57 -38.31 20.96
CA LEU A 1103 9.64 -38.40 22.09
C LEU A 1103 9.86 -39.67 22.91
N GLU A 1104 9.39 -39.68 24.16
CA GLU A 1104 9.33 -40.89 24.99
C GLU A 1104 8.40 -41.93 24.38
N ASP A 1105 8.75 -43.22 24.48
CA ASP A 1105 8.00 -44.32 23.83
C ASP A 1105 6.51 -44.37 24.23
N GLU A 1106 6.16 -44.00 25.46
CA GLU A 1106 4.77 -43.93 25.94
C GLU A 1106 3.93 -42.91 25.17
N LYS A 1107 4.56 -41.82 24.69
CA LYS A 1107 3.91 -40.77 23.90
C LYS A 1107 3.81 -41.11 22.42
N ARG A 1108 4.57 -42.11 21.95
CA ARG A 1108 4.69 -42.50 20.53
C ARG A 1108 3.65 -43.53 20.08
N ARG A 1109 2.66 -43.82 20.93
CA ARG A 1109 1.52 -44.70 20.64
C ARG A 1109 2.01 -46.08 20.17
N THR A 1110 1.57 -46.53 19.00
CA THR A 1110 1.90 -47.86 18.48
C THR A 1110 3.28 -47.93 17.81
N ILE A 1111 3.97 -46.80 17.55
CA ILE A 1111 5.25 -46.77 16.82
C ILE A 1111 6.28 -47.75 17.39
N PRO A 1112 6.58 -47.77 18.72
CA PRO A 1112 7.55 -48.71 19.28
C PRO A 1112 7.18 -50.18 19.00
N GLN A 1113 5.88 -50.50 19.01
CA GLN A 1113 5.38 -51.83 18.67
C GLN A 1113 5.59 -52.16 17.18
N ILE A 1114 5.33 -51.21 16.27
CA ILE A 1114 5.56 -51.39 14.82
C ILE A 1114 7.04 -51.66 14.56
N ILE A 1115 7.92 -50.83 15.13
CA ILE A 1115 9.36 -50.91 14.92
C ILE A 1115 9.90 -52.23 15.47
N ASN A 1116 9.50 -52.63 16.68
CA ASN A 1116 9.88 -53.92 17.23
C ASN A 1116 9.38 -55.08 16.34
N LYS A 1117 8.14 -55.00 15.83
CA LYS A 1117 7.58 -56.01 14.94
C LYS A 1117 8.36 -56.12 13.62
N ILE A 1118 8.78 -55.01 13.01
CA ILE A 1118 9.61 -55.02 11.79
C ILE A 1118 11.00 -55.61 12.08
N LYS A 1119 11.70 -55.08 13.11
CA LYS A 1119 13.09 -55.45 13.41
C LYS A 1119 13.25 -56.90 13.87
N SER A 1120 12.25 -57.47 14.54
CA SER A 1120 12.27 -58.87 15.02
C SER A 1120 11.68 -59.88 14.03
N HIS A 1121 11.20 -59.43 12.86
CA HIS A 1121 10.49 -60.30 11.92
C HIS A 1121 11.42 -61.30 11.21
N LYS A 1122 11.02 -62.56 11.11
CA LYS A 1122 11.82 -63.66 10.50
C LYS A 1122 12.08 -63.48 9.00
N GLU A 1123 11.23 -62.71 8.33
CA GLU A 1123 11.32 -62.41 6.89
C GLU A 1123 12.09 -61.12 6.57
N LEU A 1124 12.57 -60.39 7.57
CA LEU A 1124 13.36 -59.17 7.35
C LEU A 1124 14.60 -59.49 6.51
N ASN A 1125 14.86 -58.67 5.48
CA ASN A 1125 15.90 -58.83 4.45
C ASN A 1125 15.77 -60.08 3.56
N LYS A 1126 14.63 -60.80 3.62
CA LYS A 1126 14.29 -61.94 2.76
C LYS A 1126 13.08 -61.65 1.89
N ARG A 1127 11.92 -61.40 2.52
CA ARG A 1127 10.64 -61.05 1.89
C ARG A 1127 10.04 -59.76 2.47
N LEU A 1128 10.53 -59.30 3.63
CA LEU A 1128 10.21 -58.00 4.22
C LEU A 1128 11.43 -57.09 4.14
N PHE A 1129 11.27 -55.90 3.59
CA PHE A 1129 12.33 -54.90 3.50
C PHE A 1129 11.84 -53.59 4.12
N TRP A 1130 12.67 -52.99 4.97
CA TRP A 1130 12.43 -51.65 5.50
C TRP A 1130 13.60 -50.76 5.10
N LEU A 1131 13.32 -49.77 4.24
CA LEU A 1131 14.30 -48.88 3.64
C LEU A 1131 14.14 -47.49 4.27
N GLU A 1132 15.07 -47.13 5.14
CA GLU A 1132 15.10 -45.85 5.84
C GLU A 1132 16.00 -44.84 5.10
N ASN A 1133 15.59 -43.57 5.08
CA ASN A 1133 16.39 -42.43 4.57
C ASN A 1133 16.97 -42.63 3.17
N ILE A 1134 16.23 -43.31 2.29
CA ILE A 1134 16.62 -43.41 0.88
C ILE A 1134 16.41 -42.09 0.16
N SER A 1135 17.23 -41.83 -0.86
CA SER A 1135 17.09 -40.68 -1.74
C SER A 1135 15.82 -40.78 -2.59
N ASP A 1136 15.32 -39.64 -3.09
CA ASP A 1136 14.19 -39.61 -4.03
C ASP A 1136 14.55 -40.38 -5.32
N GLU A 1137 15.82 -40.28 -5.77
CA GLU A 1137 16.35 -41.05 -6.91
C GLU A 1137 16.26 -42.56 -6.69
N PHE A 1138 16.59 -43.05 -5.48
CA PHE A 1138 16.47 -44.47 -5.19
C PHE A 1138 15.02 -44.91 -4.99
N LEU A 1139 14.17 -44.06 -4.40
CA LEU A 1139 12.73 -44.33 -4.28
C LEU A 1139 12.07 -44.49 -5.65
N GLU A 1140 12.43 -43.67 -6.64
CA GLU A 1140 11.92 -43.80 -8.01
C GLU A 1140 12.26 -45.16 -8.63
N GLU A 1141 13.47 -45.66 -8.41
CA GLU A 1141 13.87 -47.01 -8.84
C GLU A 1141 13.08 -48.11 -8.13
N ILE A 1142 12.78 -47.93 -6.83
CA ILE A 1142 11.93 -48.85 -6.06
C ILE A 1142 10.50 -48.84 -6.60
N TYR A 1143 9.94 -47.67 -6.95
CA TYR A 1143 8.65 -47.57 -7.62
C TYR A 1143 8.64 -48.38 -8.93
N LYS A 1144 9.63 -48.19 -9.82
CA LYS A 1144 9.70 -48.86 -11.13
C LYS A 1144 9.72 -50.40 -11.07
N ILE A 1145 10.29 -50.98 -10.02
CA ILE A 1145 10.37 -52.44 -9.87
C ILE A 1145 9.21 -53.04 -9.05
N SER A 1146 8.41 -52.20 -8.39
CA SER A 1146 7.31 -52.64 -7.56
C SER A 1146 6.10 -53.06 -8.40
N THR A 1147 5.40 -54.10 -7.98
CA THR A 1147 4.22 -54.64 -8.63
C THR A 1147 2.96 -53.81 -8.33
N ALA A 1148 2.82 -53.31 -7.10
CA ALA A 1148 1.76 -52.39 -6.71
C ALA A 1148 2.15 -51.58 -5.47
N LEU A 1149 1.62 -50.36 -5.36
CA LEU A 1149 1.62 -49.60 -4.12
C LEU A 1149 0.45 -50.07 -3.25
N ILE A 1150 0.71 -50.29 -1.96
CA ILE A 1150 -0.32 -50.40 -0.93
C ILE A 1150 -0.33 -49.06 -0.17
N ALA A 1151 -1.50 -48.43 -0.13
CA ALA A 1151 -1.78 -47.24 0.68
C ALA A 1151 -2.77 -47.61 1.81
N PRO A 1152 -2.28 -48.16 2.94
CA PRO A 1152 -3.15 -48.72 3.97
C PRO A 1152 -3.58 -47.73 5.05
N SER A 1153 -3.23 -46.45 4.90
CA SER A 1153 -3.51 -45.39 5.87
C SER A 1153 -4.99 -45.28 6.20
N GLN A 1154 -5.32 -45.28 7.49
CA GLN A 1154 -6.67 -45.07 8.03
C GLN A 1154 -7.10 -43.59 7.95
N ALA A 1155 -6.14 -42.66 7.91
CA ALA A 1155 -6.40 -41.24 7.77
C ALA A 1155 -5.24 -40.52 7.08
N GLU A 1156 -5.52 -39.60 6.16
CA GLU A 1156 -4.56 -38.79 5.40
C GLU A 1156 -5.11 -37.39 5.11
N GLY A 1157 -4.21 -36.44 4.84
CA GLY A 1157 -4.56 -35.10 4.35
C GLY A 1157 -4.67 -34.99 2.82
N PHE A 1158 -3.88 -35.80 2.08
CA PHE A 1158 -3.88 -35.81 0.61
C PHE A 1158 -3.53 -37.19 0.02
N GLY A 1159 -2.28 -37.64 0.19
CA GLY A 1159 -1.82 -38.95 -0.34
C GLY A 1159 -0.89 -38.85 -1.55
N LEU A 1160 0.18 -38.07 -1.46
CA LEU A 1160 1.21 -37.96 -2.52
C LEU A 1160 1.73 -39.31 -3.06
N PRO A 1161 1.97 -40.36 -2.25
CA PRO A 1161 2.41 -41.65 -2.76
C PRO A 1161 1.51 -42.26 -3.84
N LEU A 1162 0.18 -42.01 -3.80
CA LEU A 1162 -0.75 -42.49 -4.83
C LEU A 1162 -0.40 -41.86 -6.19
N ILE A 1163 -0.03 -40.58 -6.20
CA ILE A 1163 0.35 -39.87 -7.42
C ILE A 1163 1.72 -40.30 -7.91
N GLU A 1164 2.70 -40.43 -7.02
CA GLU A 1164 4.04 -40.93 -7.35
C GLU A 1164 3.98 -42.36 -7.95
N ALA A 1165 3.11 -43.20 -7.41
CA ALA A 1165 2.81 -44.52 -7.94
C ALA A 1165 2.22 -44.48 -9.36
N ALA A 1166 1.20 -43.64 -9.57
CA ALA A 1166 0.59 -43.44 -10.88
C ALA A 1166 1.59 -42.93 -11.93
N GLN A 1167 2.45 -41.97 -11.57
CA GLN A 1167 3.52 -41.45 -12.44
C GLN A 1167 4.53 -42.54 -12.84
N SER A 1168 4.80 -43.46 -11.92
CA SER A 1168 5.69 -44.61 -12.15
C SER A 1168 4.98 -45.78 -12.86
N ASN A 1169 3.73 -45.58 -13.32
CA ASN A 1169 2.87 -46.58 -13.94
C ASN A 1169 2.62 -47.83 -13.08
N ILE A 1170 2.73 -47.71 -11.75
CA ILE A 1170 2.43 -48.83 -10.86
C ILE A 1170 0.97 -48.79 -10.40
N PRO A 1171 0.28 -49.94 -10.37
CA PRO A 1171 -1.06 -50.05 -9.80
C PRO A 1171 -1.12 -49.68 -8.32
N ILE A 1172 -2.28 -49.20 -7.90
CA ILE A 1172 -2.53 -48.74 -6.53
C ILE A 1172 -3.60 -49.61 -5.87
N ILE A 1173 -3.31 -50.08 -4.65
CA ILE A 1173 -4.25 -50.73 -3.73
C ILE A 1173 -4.41 -49.79 -2.53
N ALA A 1174 -5.56 -49.13 -2.40
CA ALA A 1174 -5.79 -48.09 -1.41
C ALA A 1174 -6.93 -48.46 -0.45
N ARG A 1175 -6.86 -47.98 0.79
CA ARG A 1175 -8.00 -48.03 1.69
C ARG A 1175 -9.13 -47.11 1.19
N ASP A 1176 -10.38 -47.51 1.37
CA ASP A 1176 -11.55 -46.72 0.99
C ASP A 1176 -11.83 -45.55 1.95
N ILE A 1177 -10.97 -44.52 1.91
CA ILE A 1177 -11.15 -43.26 2.64
C ILE A 1177 -11.42 -42.10 1.68
N LYS A 1178 -12.18 -41.09 2.14
CA LYS A 1178 -12.65 -39.95 1.32
C LYS A 1178 -11.54 -39.27 0.50
N VAL A 1179 -10.40 -39.00 1.12
CA VAL A 1179 -9.29 -38.30 0.45
C VAL A 1179 -8.62 -39.16 -0.64
N PHE A 1180 -8.52 -40.47 -0.44
CA PHE A 1180 -8.01 -41.38 -1.48
C PHE A 1180 -9.01 -41.55 -2.62
N GLN A 1181 -10.31 -41.51 -2.34
CA GLN A 1181 -11.36 -41.43 -3.37
C GLN A 1181 -11.27 -40.11 -4.16
N GLU A 1182 -10.97 -39.00 -3.49
CA GLU A 1182 -10.77 -37.70 -4.14
C GLU A 1182 -9.55 -37.68 -5.08
N VAL A 1183 -8.42 -38.23 -4.62
CA VAL A 1183 -7.14 -38.21 -5.35
C VAL A 1183 -7.08 -39.28 -6.44
N ALA A 1184 -7.34 -40.55 -6.10
CA ALA A 1184 -7.15 -41.67 -7.03
C ALA A 1184 -8.41 -42.06 -7.81
N LYS A 1185 -9.62 -41.68 -7.36
CA LYS A 1185 -10.89 -41.96 -8.06
C LYS A 1185 -10.98 -43.41 -8.55
N GLU A 1186 -11.45 -43.68 -9.77
CA GLU A 1186 -11.54 -45.02 -10.35
C GLU A 1186 -10.18 -45.69 -10.68
N PHE A 1187 -9.06 -45.03 -10.44
CA PHE A 1187 -7.71 -45.49 -10.86
C PHE A 1187 -6.98 -46.32 -9.80
N ALA A 1188 -7.60 -46.58 -8.65
CA ALA A 1188 -7.10 -47.46 -7.60
C ALA A 1188 -8.07 -48.60 -7.30
N TYR A 1189 -7.53 -49.72 -6.80
CA TYR A 1189 -8.33 -50.79 -6.23
C TYR A 1189 -8.54 -50.53 -4.74
N TYR A 1190 -9.81 -50.39 -4.32
CA TYR A 1190 -10.14 -50.05 -2.94
C TYR A 1190 -10.46 -51.28 -2.09
N PHE A 1191 -10.04 -51.23 -0.83
CA PHE A 1191 -10.46 -52.18 0.20
C PHE A 1191 -11.12 -51.48 1.38
N ASN A 1192 -11.99 -52.21 2.09
CA ASN A 1192 -12.82 -51.67 3.16
C ASN A 1192 -11.98 -51.02 4.27
N ASP A 1193 -12.50 -49.93 4.82
CA ASP A 1193 -11.91 -49.27 5.98
C ASP A 1193 -12.26 -50.03 7.28
N ASP A 1194 -11.46 -51.05 7.60
CA ASP A 1194 -11.51 -51.77 8.87
C ASP A 1194 -10.10 -52.15 9.39
N ASP A 1195 -10.05 -52.64 10.62
CA ASP A 1195 -8.81 -53.02 11.32
C ASP A 1195 -8.46 -54.51 11.17
N ASN A 1196 -9.22 -55.28 10.38
CA ASN A 1196 -9.01 -56.72 10.24
C ASN A 1196 -7.86 -56.99 9.25
N PRO A 1197 -6.78 -57.70 9.65
CA PRO A 1197 -5.69 -58.05 8.73
C PRO A 1197 -6.16 -58.94 7.55
N LYS A 1198 -7.27 -59.66 7.69
CA LYS A 1198 -7.82 -60.44 6.58
C LYS A 1198 -8.24 -59.55 5.41
N THR A 1199 -8.69 -58.32 5.67
CA THR A 1199 -9.18 -57.39 4.65
C THR A 1199 -8.09 -57.04 3.64
N ILE A 1200 -6.87 -56.71 4.08
CA ILE A 1200 -5.75 -56.41 3.17
C ILE A 1200 -5.27 -57.67 2.46
N SER A 1201 -5.17 -58.82 3.16
CA SER A 1201 -4.73 -60.06 2.51
C SER A 1201 -5.72 -60.58 1.46
N GLU A 1202 -7.02 -60.49 1.69
CA GLU A 1202 -8.08 -60.80 0.72
C GLU A 1202 -8.08 -59.80 -0.43
N ALA A 1203 -7.93 -58.51 -0.15
CA ALA A 1203 -7.81 -57.48 -1.18
C ALA A 1203 -6.61 -57.73 -2.10
N ILE A 1204 -5.44 -58.09 -1.56
CA ILE A 1204 -4.25 -58.44 -2.35
C ILE A 1204 -4.48 -59.69 -3.19
N LYS A 1205 -5.13 -60.74 -2.65
CA LYS A 1205 -5.45 -61.95 -3.42
C LYS A 1205 -6.40 -61.66 -4.58
N ASN A 1206 -7.50 -60.96 -4.31
CA ASN A 1206 -8.47 -60.56 -5.32
C ASN A 1206 -7.82 -59.65 -6.37
N TRP A 1207 -7.01 -58.69 -5.92
CA TRP A 1207 -6.26 -57.81 -6.82
C TRP A 1207 -5.25 -58.59 -7.66
N LEU A 1208 -4.53 -59.58 -7.11
CA LEU A 1208 -3.60 -60.43 -7.86
C LEU A 1208 -4.31 -61.26 -8.94
N GLU A 1209 -5.53 -61.73 -8.70
CA GLU A 1209 -6.34 -62.40 -9.73
C GLU A 1209 -6.71 -61.43 -10.86
N LEU A 1210 -7.17 -60.22 -10.52
CA LEU A 1210 -7.43 -59.16 -11.50
C LEU A 1210 -6.16 -58.72 -12.23
N TYR A 1211 -5.02 -58.70 -11.54
CA TYR A 1211 -3.72 -58.35 -12.10
C TYR A 1211 -3.27 -59.37 -13.14
N LYS A 1212 -3.34 -60.66 -12.81
CA LYS A 1212 -3.07 -61.76 -13.76
C LYS A 1212 -4.02 -61.76 -14.96
N ALA A 1213 -5.26 -61.33 -14.77
CA ALA A 1213 -6.26 -61.22 -15.84
C ALA A 1213 -6.23 -59.88 -16.61
N ASP A 1214 -5.31 -58.96 -16.26
CA ASP A 1214 -5.21 -57.60 -16.78
C ASP A 1214 -6.49 -56.73 -16.61
N LYS A 1215 -7.32 -57.04 -15.62
CA LYS A 1215 -8.59 -56.37 -15.30
C LYS A 1215 -8.53 -55.44 -14.09
N HIS A 1216 -7.34 -55.24 -13.52
CA HIS A 1216 -7.14 -54.33 -12.39
C HIS A 1216 -7.28 -52.86 -12.85
N PRO A 1217 -7.68 -51.94 -11.95
CA PRO A 1217 -7.67 -50.51 -12.22
C PRO A 1217 -6.29 -50.03 -12.70
N LYS A 1218 -6.28 -49.20 -13.74
CA LYS A 1218 -5.05 -48.75 -14.42
C LYS A 1218 -4.66 -47.36 -13.96
N SER A 1219 -3.60 -47.24 -13.15
CA SER A 1219 -3.21 -45.97 -12.54
C SER A 1219 -2.52 -44.97 -13.50
N HIS A 1220 -2.10 -45.40 -14.70
CA HIS A 1220 -1.35 -44.55 -15.65
C HIS A 1220 -2.13 -43.33 -16.19
N ASN A 1221 -3.46 -43.35 -16.15
CA ASN A 1221 -4.33 -42.23 -16.57
C ASN A 1221 -4.86 -41.40 -15.40
N MET A 1222 -4.37 -41.65 -14.17
CA MET A 1222 -4.82 -40.92 -13.00
C MET A 1222 -4.49 -39.42 -13.15
N PRO A 1223 -5.47 -38.51 -13.05
CA PRO A 1223 -5.22 -37.08 -13.20
C PRO A 1223 -4.44 -36.56 -12.00
N TRP A 1224 -3.40 -35.78 -12.26
CA TRP A 1224 -2.60 -35.09 -11.24
C TRP A 1224 -2.12 -33.74 -11.77
N LEU A 1225 -1.64 -32.88 -10.87
CA LEU A 1225 -1.13 -31.54 -11.21
C LEU A 1225 0.39 -31.51 -11.15
N THR A 1226 1.03 -30.82 -12.09
CA THR A 1226 2.42 -30.39 -11.88
C THR A 1226 2.49 -29.32 -10.80
N TRP A 1227 3.66 -29.12 -10.19
CA TRP A 1227 3.91 -28.02 -9.26
C TRP A 1227 3.64 -26.66 -9.89
N GLU A 1228 3.98 -26.47 -11.17
CA GLU A 1228 3.62 -25.25 -11.93
C GLU A 1228 2.10 -25.02 -11.96
N GLN A 1229 1.32 -26.07 -12.29
CA GLN A 1229 -0.15 -25.99 -12.34
C GLN A 1229 -0.77 -25.75 -10.97
N SER A 1230 -0.32 -26.48 -9.94
CA SER A 1230 -0.77 -26.34 -8.56
C SER A 1230 -0.47 -24.94 -8.02
N THR A 1231 0.77 -24.45 -8.22
CA THR A 1231 1.20 -23.10 -7.84
C THR A 1231 0.39 -22.03 -8.54
N LYS A 1232 0.08 -22.19 -9.83
CA LYS A 1232 -0.76 -21.22 -10.55
C LYS A 1232 -2.16 -21.13 -9.94
N ILE A 1233 -2.78 -22.27 -9.63
CA ILE A 1233 -4.10 -22.30 -8.98
C ILE A 1233 -4.04 -21.69 -7.58
N LEU A 1234 -2.97 -21.96 -6.82
CA LEU A 1234 -2.71 -21.35 -5.50
C LEU A 1234 -2.62 -19.82 -5.60
N LEU A 1235 -1.80 -19.30 -6.53
CA LEU A 1235 -1.65 -17.87 -6.76
C LEU A 1235 -3.00 -17.22 -7.13
N ASP A 1236 -3.81 -17.87 -7.97
CA ASP A 1236 -5.16 -17.40 -8.29
C ASP A 1236 -6.09 -17.32 -7.06
N LYS A 1237 -5.80 -18.02 -5.96
CA LYS A 1237 -6.56 -17.90 -4.70
C LYS A 1237 -6.06 -16.78 -3.80
N ILE A 1238 -4.74 -16.60 -3.70
CA ILE A 1238 -4.15 -15.66 -2.74
C ILE A 1238 -3.95 -14.25 -3.30
N LEU A 1239 -3.86 -14.09 -4.63
CA LEU A 1239 -3.69 -12.79 -5.31
C LEU A 1239 -5.01 -12.03 -5.51
N ILE A 1240 -6.17 -12.61 -5.16
CA ILE A 1240 -7.47 -11.91 -5.27
C ILE A 1240 -7.66 -11.03 -4.03
N PRO A 1241 -7.84 -9.70 -4.19
CA PRO A 1241 -7.99 -8.76 -3.08
C PRO A 1241 -9.28 -8.95 -2.27
#